data_AF-A0A952PVE9-F1
#
_entry.id   AF-A0A952PVE9-F1
#
_cell.length_a   1.000
_cell.length_b   1.000
_cell.length_c   1.000
_cell.angle_alpha   90.00
_cell.angle_beta   90.00
_cell.angle_gamma   90.00
#
_symmetry.space_group_name_H-M   'P 1'
#
loop_
_entity.id
_entity.type
_entity.pdbx_description
1 polymer ?
#
loop_
_entity_poly.entity_id
_entity_poly.type
_entity_poly.pdbx_seq_one_letter_code
_entity_poly.pdbx_strand_id
1 'polypeptide(L)'
;MVVPSTRRWLRTALIVVVAVCCFTIMYPNYPSKADDGKLSRTTAALMEMQARQDAEHGGVPDGTLSAYDPLTAPKQALSKRISVHPQTIDGTMAAQTLDFNFLSVNYTQDGTSSAAFPPDTMGAIGPSQFFTTINGRFRVHNKATGGIVALNVDSLTFWSAVRDGRSVRYPRLRFDRFTNRWIAVIATVEVANRVLIATSDSPTISAGTVWTYSTFTNTAVNGSGQPCFADFPSLGVDVHALYIGVNQRCGVDVGSASPNGSDVFVVRKSTIFAGGGALVVTAFADVGLTSPQGVDNFDASAAQGYVVGTIAGDFTHLGMRRVNTPAATPSLSELITIAVPTTSEPIHMPHKGSTGALLDALDRRLSAAVIRNGSLWTAQQMQVNSSGTADSVGGRNGLRWYHIGNLDAMPSLVQTGTVFDVTAVNPVSYSYPSLMVNGQGHTAIGFTITGSNHFADAGFTGRLVSDPAGTMPYAVVNITNTSAAYNPPQDTSSPRQWGSYSATSLDPCDDMTMWTIQEYTASADTWGVRVAKLMAPPPAAIVSVSPSTIPRGLAAVKLTITGADYYDPAANVSCRLQASIAGLTVMSMQYNSPTSITLTVNTTGASLGTKDLTITNPDGQSVTSNGAITIVAGTPETVGIFRPADGTFYLRNSNTTGTADRQISFGLATDLPIVGDWNGDGIDSPGVYRASTGEFFLTDSTHDPAALNYSFVLGVPGDTPIVGDWDGDGKESAGIFRPSNGLIYLRNALTTGFADYTMVLGIPGDVGIAGDWNGDGIDSPGVYRPSNQIFYVTNQVCNCAVFADAQLGFGSAGDVPFVGDWDGNGVTGVGVFRPSNQLTFLRNALTTGFADFTLVYGTTGDKPLAGHWQAGISVLGLDAPEPAPTFVPQR
;
A
#
# COMPACT_ATOMS: atom_id res chain seq x y z
N MET A 1 68.72 -21.12 -1.07
CA MET A 1 69.49 -19.98 -1.63
C MET A 1 69.23 -19.94 -3.12
N VAL A 2 68.87 -18.87 -3.81
CA VAL A 2 68.43 -17.49 -3.48
C VAL A 2 67.85 -16.99 -4.83
N VAL A 3 66.59 -16.51 -4.81
CA VAL A 3 65.98 -15.50 -5.69
C VAL A 3 65.81 -15.85 -7.20
N PRO A 4 64.60 -15.65 -7.76
CA PRO A 4 64.35 -14.40 -8.48
C PRO A 4 63.08 -13.67 -8.03
N SER A 5 63.20 -12.35 -7.98
CA SER A 5 62.19 -11.38 -7.56
C SER A 5 61.46 -10.75 -8.75
N THR A 6 60.15 -10.57 -8.58
CA THR A 6 59.32 -9.39 -8.95
C THR A 6 59.09 -9.03 -10.43
N ARG A 7 57.86 -9.19 -10.95
CA ARG A 7 56.72 -8.20 -10.97
C ARG A 7 55.67 -8.53 -12.07
N ARG A 8 54.39 -8.17 -11.80
CA ARG A 8 53.11 -8.25 -12.58
C ARG A 8 52.41 -9.63 -12.49
N TRP A 9 51.18 -9.80 -11.99
CA TRP A 9 49.92 -9.07 -12.22
C TRP A 9 48.97 -9.03 -10.98
N LEU A 10 48.26 -7.91 -10.81
CA LEU A 10 47.01 -7.70 -10.04
C LEU A 10 45.84 -7.82 -11.04
N ARG A 11 44.55 -8.05 -10.74
CA ARG A 11 43.72 -8.14 -9.52
C ARG A 11 42.36 -8.70 -9.96
N THR A 12 41.76 -9.58 -9.16
CA THR A 12 40.31 -9.82 -9.09
C THR A 12 39.96 -9.95 -7.61
N ALA A 13 38.78 -9.44 -7.24
CA ALA A 13 38.09 -9.56 -5.94
C ALA A 13 38.55 -8.65 -4.78
N LEU A 14 37.75 -7.60 -4.56
CA LEU A 14 37.53 -6.81 -3.35
C LEU A 14 36.18 -6.09 -3.62
N ILE A 15 35.17 -5.95 -2.78
CA ILE A 15 35.05 -5.86 -1.31
C ILE A 15 33.61 -6.29 -0.93
N VAL A 16 33.49 -7.17 0.06
CA VAL A 16 32.43 -7.15 1.08
C VAL A 16 33.16 -7.18 2.43
N VAL A 17 32.60 -6.49 3.42
CA VAL A 17 32.97 -6.44 4.86
C VAL A 17 33.98 -5.37 5.31
N VAL A 18 33.45 -4.16 5.52
CA VAL A 18 33.68 -3.27 6.69
C VAL A 18 32.29 -2.66 6.94
N ALA A 19 31.56 -2.86 8.03
CA ALA A 19 31.89 -2.54 9.40
C ALA A 19 30.90 -3.23 10.36
N VAL A 20 31.38 -4.02 11.34
CA VAL A 20 30.92 -3.98 12.74
C VAL A 20 32.09 -4.50 13.58
N CYS A 21 32.95 -3.60 14.04
CA CYS A 21 33.84 -3.81 15.18
C CYS A 21 34.21 -2.43 15.75
N CYS A 22 33.35 -1.92 16.63
CA CYS A 22 33.70 -0.98 17.70
C CYS A 22 32.68 -1.19 18.82
N PHE A 23 33.15 -1.20 20.07
CA PHE A 23 32.52 -1.71 21.30
C PHE A 23 32.64 -3.24 21.43
N THR A 24 33.57 -3.78 22.23
CA THR A 24 33.54 -3.65 23.69
C THR A 24 34.94 -3.93 24.28
N ILE A 25 35.39 -3.06 25.18
CA ILE A 25 36.50 -3.30 26.12
C ILE A 25 35.87 -3.56 27.50
N MET A 26 36.46 -4.50 28.24
CA MET A 26 36.41 -4.77 29.69
C MET A 26 35.63 -6.01 30.22
N TYR A 27 36.47 -6.98 30.60
CA TYR A 27 36.38 -8.05 31.60
C TYR A 27 35.81 -9.45 31.26
N PRO A 28 36.56 -10.53 31.63
CA PRO A 28 36.31 -11.91 31.21
C PRO A 28 35.59 -12.74 32.30
N ASN A 29 34.91 -13.83 31.91
CA ASN A 29 34.96 -15.15 32.56
C ASN A 29 34.12 -16.19 31.77
N TYR A 30 34.78 -17.31 31.44
CA TYR A 30 34.31 -18.60 30.88
C TYR A 30 33.07 -19.23 31.60
N PRO A 31 32.53 -20.42 31.19
CA PRO A 31 32.63 -21.20 29.92
C PRO A 31 31.28 -21.78 29.40
N SER A 32 31.19 -22.14 28.10
CA SER A 32 30.62 -23.46 27.72
C SER A 32 30.89 -23.86 26.25
N LYS A 33 31.70 -24.91 26.13
CA LYS A 33 31.68 -26.02 25.15
C LYS A 33 31.39 -25.71 23.67
N ALA A 34 32.49 -25.73 22.90
CA ALA A 34 32.48 -26.12 21.50
C ALA A 34 32.40 -27.66 21.39
N ASP A 35 31.53 -28.16 20.52
CA ASP A 35 31.65 -29.48 19.91
C ASP A 35 31.64 -29.31 18.38
N ASP A 36 32.74 -29.73 17.78
CA ASP A 36 32.99 -29.81 16.35
C ASP A 36 32.11 -30.89 15.70
N GLY A 37 31.52 -30.58 14.55
CA GLY A 37 31.09 -31.59 13.60
C GLY A 37 29.89 -31.24 12.76
N LYS A 38 30.15 -30.90 11.48
CA LYS A 38 29.38 -31.22 10.25
C LYS A 38 29.37 -30.04 9.26
N LEU A 39 30.48 -29.86 8.57
CA LEU A 39 30.53 -29.10 7.31
C LEU A 39 31.34 -29.90 6.28
N SER A 40 30.76 -31.04 5.88
CA SER A 40 31.15 -31.78 4.67
C SER A 40 30.08 -32.84 4.44
N ARG A 41 29.12 -32.55 3.55
CA ARG A 41 28.28 -33.48 2.75
C ARG A 41 27.08 -32.74 2.18
N THR A 42 27.25 -31.98 1.11
CA THR A 42 26.12 -31.56 0.26
C THR A 42 26.44 -31.49 -1.24
N THR A 43 27.69 -31.69 -1.68
CA THR A 43 28.01 -31.67 -3.11
C THR A 43 27.76 -33.01 -3.83
N ALA A 44 27.68 -34.13 -3.10
CA ALA A 44 27.43 -35.46 -3.69
C ALA A 44 25.94 -35.84 -3.77
N ALA A 45 25.06 -35.19 -3.00
CA ALA A 45 23.62 -35.47 -3.01
C ALA A 45 22.85 -34.73 -4.12
N LEU A 46 23.45 -33.69 -4.72
CA LEU A 46 22.84 -32.90 -5.77
C LEU A 46 23.08 -33.47 -7.19
N MET A 47 24.09 -34.32 -7.39
CA MET A 47 24.35 -34.97 -8.69
C MET A 47 23.55 -36.26 -8.91
N GLU A 48 22.93 -36.83 -7.87
CA GLU A 48 22.16 -38.09 -7.98
C GLU A 48 20.65 -37.87 -8.23
N MET A 49 20.15 -36.65 -8.06
CA MET A 49 18.76 -36.28 -8.37
C MET A 49 18.54 -35.92 -9.84
N GLN A 50 19.57 -35.46 -10.55
CA GLN A 50 19.47 -35.14 -11.99
C GLN A 50 19.49 -36.38 -12.89
N ALA A 51 20.02 -37.51 -12.42
CA ALA A 51 20.12 -38.74 -13.20
C ALA A 51 18.89 -39.67 -13.09
N ARG A 52 17.89 -39.33 -12.27
CA ARG A 52 16.64 -40.10 -12.12
C ARG A 52 15.47 -39.56 -12.94
N GLN A 53 15.59 -38.37 -13.51
CA GLN A 53 14.49 -37.74 -14.27
C GLN A 53 14.51 -38.08 -15.77
N ASP A 54 15.60 -38.66 -16.29
CA ASP A 54 15.76 -39.01 -17.71
C ASP A 54 15.51 -40.51 -18.02
N ALA A 55 14.91 -41.28 -17.10
CA ALA A 55 14.72 -42.72 -17.25
C ALA A 55 13.25 -43.20 -17.38
N GLU A 56 12.26 -42.30 -17.49
CA GLU A 56 10.83 -42.67 -17.54
C GLU A 56 10.15 -42.55 -18.92
N HIS A 57 10.90 -42.50 -20.02
CA HIS A 57 10.32 -42.62 -21.36
C HIS A 57 10.93 -43.74 -22.19
N GLY A 58 10.23 -44.88 -22.23
CA GLY A 58 10.46 -45.96 -23.18
C GLY A 58 9.18 -46.73 -23.54
N GLY A 59 8.79 -46.71 -24.83
CA GLY A 59 8.23 -47.85 -25.58
C GLY A 59 6.71 -48.06 -25.75
N VAL A 60 6.10 -47.54 -26.85
CA VAL A 60 5.46 -48.21 -28.06
C VAL A 60 4.48 -49.42 -27.85
N PRO A 61 3.42 -49.78 -28.67
CA PRO A 61 3.01 -49.42 -30.07
C PRO A 61 1.49 -49.23 -30.44
N ASP A 62 1.28 -48.68 -31.67
CA ASP A 62 0.31 -48.98 -32.79
C ASP A 62 -1.23 -49.14 -32.60
N GLY A 63 -2.02 -48.56 -33.54
CA GLY A 63 -3.48 -48.81 -33.67
C GLY A 63 -4.37 -47.73 -34.33
N THR A 64 -4.43 -47.71 -35.66
CA THR A 64 -5.52 -47.36 -36.64
C THR A 64 -6.86 -46.65 -36.28
N LEU A 65 -7.32 -45.81 -37.24
CA LEU A 65 -8.71 -45.39 -37.63
C LEU A 65 -9.43 -44.36 -36.71
N SER A 66 -10.29 -43.42 -37.13
CA SER A 66 -10.94 -43.02 -38.40
C SER A 66 -11.63 -41.64 -38.17
N ALA A 67 -11.94 -40.95 -39.27
CA ALA A 67 -12.59 -39.64 -39.42
C ALA A 67 -13.87 -39.36 -38.58
N TYR A 68 -14.08 -38.07 -38.28
CA TYR A 68 -15.41 -37.44 -38.32
C TYR A 68 -15.29 -35.91 -38.54
N ASP A 69 -15.78 -35.44 -39.69
CA ASP A 69 -16.27 -34.06 -39.94
C ASP A 69 -17.82 -34.18 -40.02
N PRO A 70 -18.61 -33.27 -39.41
CA PRO A 70 -19.17 -32.21 -40.23
C PRO A 70 -19.32 -30.83 -39.54
N LEU A 71 -19.04 -29.79 -40.33
CA LEU A 71 -19.61 -28.44 -40.30
C LEU A 71 -21.08 -28.35 -39.86
N THR A 72 -21.40 -27.43 -38.93
CA THR A 72 -22.46 -26.39 -39.05
C THR A 72 -22.44 -25.46 -37.81
N ALA A 73 -22.48 -24.14 -38.05
CA ALA A 73 -22.31 -23.05 -37.06
C ALA A 73 -23.59 -22.77 -36.22
N PRO A 74 -23.60 -21.97 -35.12
CA PRO A 74 -23.16 -20.56 -35.11
C PRO A 74 -22.32 -20.09 -33.91
N LYS A 75 -21.63 -18.96 -34.16
CA LYS A 75 -20.85 -18.11 -33.26
C LYS A 75 -21.50 -17.90 -31.87
N GLN A 76 -20.80 -18.31 -30.82
CA GLN A 76 -20.73 -17.54 -29.58
C GLN A 76 -19.27 -17.42 -29.16
N ALA A 77 -18.75 -16.20 -29.25
CA ALA A 77 -17.44 -15.84 -28.73
C ALA A 77 -17.53 -15.89 -27.19
N LEU A 78 -17.22 -17.05 -26.61
CA LEU A 78 -16.89 -17.14 -25.20
C LEU A 78 -15.55 -16.46 -25.00
N SER A 79 -15.59 -15.27 -24.40
CA SER A 79 -14.44 -14.59 -23.81
C SER A 79 -13.87 -15.48 -22.71
N LYS A 80 -12.96 -16.38 -23.08
CA LYS A 80 -12.20 -17.18 -22.13
C LYS A 80 -11.29 -16.19 -21.39
N ARG A 81 -11.69 -15.80 -20.17
CA ARG A 81 -10.80 -15.16 -19.20
C ARG A 81 -9.62 -16.11 -18.99
N ILE A 82 -8.48 -15.77 -19.57
CA ILE A 82 -7.21 -16.38 -19.18
C ILE A 82 -6.91 -15.77 -17.82
N SER A 83 -7.06 -16.55 -16.75
CA SER A 83 -6.43 -16.24 -15.47
C SER A 83 -4.93 -16.39 -15.70
N VAL A 84 -4.24 -15.27 -15.95
CA VAL A 84 -2.78 -15.28 -16.10
C VAL A 84 -2.23 -15.34 -14.68
N HIS A 85 -1.72 -16.51 -14.27
CA HIS A 85 -0.81 -16.57 -13.13
C HIS A 85 0.41 -15.68 -13.42
N PRO A 86 0.98 -14.99 -12.41
CA PRO A 86 2.17 -14.17 -12.60
C PRO A 86 3.25 -15.03 -13.27
N GLN A 87 3.71 -14.57 -14.44
CA GLN A 87 4.77 -15.19 -15.21
C GLN A 87 6.06 -15.09 -14.39
N THR A 88 6.34 -16.10 -13.58
CA THR A 88 7.63 -16.31 -12.96
C THR A 88 8.53 -16.96 -14.01
N ILE A 89 9.37 -16.15 -14.66
CA ILE A 89 10.54 -16.67 -15.35
C ILE A 89 11.63 -16.70 -14.26
N ASP A 90 12.13 -17.90 -13.94
CA ASP A 90 13.23 -18.18 -12.99
C ASP A 90 13.05 -17.75 -11.52
N GLY A 91 11.80 -17.60 -11.04
CA GLY A 91 11.55 -17.24 -9.63
C GLY A 91 11.85 -15.78 -9.28
N THR A 92 12.26 -14.96 -10.26
CA THR A 92 12.31 -13.50 -10.15
C THR A 92 10.95 -12.92 -10.50
N MET A 93 10.39 -12.08 -9.61
CA MET A 93 9.15 -11.35 -9.90
C MET A 93 9.37 -10.42 -11.09
N ALA A 94 8.47 -10.44 -12.08
CA ALA A 94 8.47 -9.47 -13.17
C ALA A 94 8.28 -8.06 -12.61
N ALA A 95 9.00 -7.06 -13.14
CA ALA A 95 8.80 -5.68 -12.71
C ALA A 95 7.34 -5.26 -12.89
N GLN A 96 6.79 -5.54 -14.06
CA GLN A 96 5.39 -5.31 -14.39
C GLN A 96 4.84 -6.52 -15.15
N THR A 97 3.61 -6.94 -14.81
CA THR A 97 2.90 -8.00 -15.54
C THR A 97 1.72 -7.45 -16.31
N LEU A 98 1.50 -7.94 -17.53
CA LEU A 98 0.30 -7.64 -18.31
C LEU A 98 -0.90 -8.34 -17.66
N ASP A 99 -1.89 -7.57 -17.21
CA ASP A 99 -3.17 -8.10 -16.69
C ASP A 99 -4.13 -8.35 -17.86
N PHE A 100 -4.73 -7.28 -18.39
CA PHE A 100 -5.53 -7.35 -19.61
C PHE A 100 -5.28 -6.14 -20.51
N ASN A 101 -5.73 -6.25 -21.75
CA ASN A 101 -5.63 -5.21 -22.76
C ASN A 101 -6.84 -5.21 -23.69
N PHE A 102 -7.09 -4.06 -24.33
CA PHE A 102 -8.21 -3.89 -25.25
C PHE A 102 -7.87 -2.94 -26.41
N LEU A 103 -8.56 -3.12 -27.53
CA LEU A 103 -8.50 -2.18 -28.65
C LEU A 103 -9.27 -0.91 -28.27
N SER A 104 -8.60 0.25 -28.33
CA SER A 104 -9.27 1.52 -28.05
C SER A 104 -9.85 2.14 -29.32
N VAL A 105 -9.02 2.43 -30.33
CA VAL A 105 -9.44 2.99 -31.62
C VAL A 105 -8.63 2.36 -32.75
N ASN A 106 -9.21 2.18 -33.93
CA ASN A 106 -8.51 1.76 -35.14
C ASN A 106 -8.98 2.56 -36.36
N TYR A 107 -8.31 2.31 -37.49
CA TYR A 107 -8.74 2.78 -38.80
C TYR A 107 -9.73 1.77 -39.43
N THR A 108 -11.03 2.00 -39.26
CA THR A 108 -12.10 1.35 -40.04
C THR A 108 -13.10 2.40 -40.55
N GLN A 109 -13.79 2.14 -41.66
CA GLN A 109 -14.82 3.05 -42.22
C GLN A 109 -16.22 2.83 -41.60
N ASP A 110 -16.33 2.30 -40.37
CA ASP A 110 -17.62 1.90 -39.76
C ASP A 110 -18.25 2.94 -38.82
N GLY A 111 -17.68 4.14 -38.72
CA GLY A 111 -18.21 5.23 -37.88
C GLY A 111 -17.81 5.15 -36.39
N THR A 112 -17.20 4.06 -35.92
CA THR A 112 -16.61 3.95 -34.57
C THR A 112 -15.09 4.14 -34.57
N SER A 113 -14.55 4.79 -35.59
CA SER A 113 -13.13 4.76 -35.94
C SER A 113 -12.61 6.11 -36.38
N SER A 114 -11.30 6.30 -36.44
CA SER A 114 -10.72 7.55 -36.97
C SER A 114 -10.21 7.32 -38.37
N ALA A 115 -10.55 8.23 -39.29
CA ALA A 115 -9.95 8.30 -40.61
C ALA A 115 -8.63 9.12 -40.61
N ALA A 116 -8.22 9.64 -39.45
CA ALA A 116 -6.99 10.41 -39.35
C ALA A 116 -5.76 9.53 -39.62
N PHE A 117 -4.80 10.15 -40.29
CA PHE A 117 -3.55 9.50 -40.67
C PHE A 117 -2.42 10.53 -40.49
N PRO A 118 -1.50 10.33 -39.53
CA PRO A 118 -1.43 9.25 -38.54
C PRO A 118 -2.38 9.49 -37.33
N PRO A 119 -2.61 8.48 -36.46
CA PRO A 119 -3.44 8.65 -35.28
C PRO A 119 -2.80 9.51 -34.17
N ASP A 120 -1.49 9.52 -33.97
CA ASP A 120 -0.83 10.16 -32.80
C ASP A 120 -1.36 9.64 -31.44
N THR A 121 -0.80 8.52 -31.00
CA THR A 121 -1.30 7.70 -29.89
C THR A 121 -1.17 8.38 -28.53
N MET A 122 -2.30 8.73 -27.90
CA MET A 122 -2.32 9.31 -26.56
C MET A 122 -3.47 8.76 -25.71
N GLY A 123 -3.23 8.68 -24.41
CA GLY A 123 -4.25 8.33 -23.44
C GLY A 123 -3.73 8.47 -22.01
N ALA A 124 -4.66 8.52 -21.07
CA ALA A 124 -4.36 8.58 -19.65
C ALA A 124 -5.39 7.80 -18.84
N ILE A 125 -4.94 7.16 -17.77
CA ILE A 125 -5.80 6.55 -16.76
C ILE A 125 -6.25 7.59 -15.73
N GLY A 126 -7.53 7.52 -15.36
CA GLY A 126 -8.13 8.23 -14.25
C GLY A 126 -8.66 7.26 -13.20
N PRO A 127 -9.35 7.74 -12.15
CA PRO A 127 -9.73 6.90 -11.01
C PRO A 127 -10.62 5.71 -11.38
N SER A 128 -11.47 5.84 -12.39
CA SER A 128 -12.47 4.82 -12.80
C SER A 128 -12.47 4.50 -14.30
N GLN A 129 -11.71 5.27 -15.10
CA GLN A 129 -11.83 5.28 -16.56
C GLN A 129 -10.46 5.44 -17.22
N PHE A 130 -10.30 4.85 -18.40
CA PHE A 130 -9.19 5.15 -19.30
C PHE A 130 -9.68 6.06 -20.41
N PHE A 131 -9.01 7.16 -20.67
CA PHE A 131 -9.40 8.12 -21.69
C PHE A 131 -8.33 8.15 -22.79
N THR A 132 -8.73 7.77 -23.99
CA THR A 132 -7.93 7.83 -25.22
C THR A 132 -8.23 9.10 -26.00
N THR A 133 -7.17 9.72 -26.51
CA THR A 133 -7.28 10.77 -27.53
C THR A 133 -6.26 10.53 -28.63
N ILE A 134 -6.72 10.66 -29.87
CA ILE A 134 -5.91 10.57 -31.08
C ILE A 134 -6.39 11.65 -32.04
N ASN A 135 -5.64 11.92 -33.10
CA ASN A 135 -6.13 12.68 -34.23
C ASN A 135 -7.47 12.07 -34.70
N GLY A 136 -8.51 12.90 -34.72
CA GLY A 136 -9.85 12.49 -35.14
C GLY A 136 -10.71 11.81 -34.07
N ARG A 137 -10.23 11.49 -32.84
CA ARG A 137 -11.10 10.80 -31.86
C ARG A 137 -10.76 11.06 -30.40
N PHE A 138 -11.80 11.31 -29.60
CA PHE A 138 -11.78 11.30 -28.13
C PHE A 138 -12.72 10.20 -27.63
N ARG A 139 -12.22 9.30 -26.79
CA ARG A 139 -12.95 8.10 -26.35
C ARG A 139 -12.63 7.72 -24.91
N VAL A 140 -13.67 7.48 -24.13
CA VAL A 140 -13.54 7.02 -22.74
C VAL A 140 -13.94 5.55 -22.63
N HIS A 141 -13.18 4.81 -21.81
CA HIS A 141 -13.35 3.40 -21.54
C HIS A 141 -13.53 3.16 -20.04
N ASN A 142 -14.34 2.17 -19.67
CA ASN A 142 -14.39 1.65 -18.31
C ASN A 142 -13.05 0.96 -18.00
N LYS A 143 -12.36 1.36 -16.93
CA LYS A 143 -11.02 0.83 -16.64
C LYS A 143 -11.00 -0.63 -16.19
N ALA A 144 -12.14 -1.23 -15.82
CA ALA A 144 -12.23 -2.62 -15.41
C ALA A 144 -12.57 -3.56 -16.57
N THR A 145 -13.29 -3.08 -17.59
CA THR A 145 -13.79 -3.93 -18.68
C THR A 145 -13.22 -3.57 -20.06
N GLY A 146 -12.64 -2.37 -20.23
CA GLY A 146 -12.23 -1.84 -21.53
C GLY A 146 -13.37 -1.39 -22.44
N GLY A 147 -14.63 -1.58 -22.03
CA GLY A 147 -15.80 -1.17 -22.80
C GLY A 147 -15.91 0.35 -22.92
N ILE A 148 -16.38 0.85 -24.07
CA ILE A 148 -16.60 2.28 -24.31
C ILE A 148 -17.71 2.79 -23.38
N VAL A 149 -17.47 3.92 -22.71
CA VAL A 149 -18.45 4.57 -21.82
C VAL A 149 -18.44 6.09 -22.03
N ALA A 150 -19.56 6.73 -21.73
CA ALA A 150 -19.74 8.19 -21.61
C ALA A 150 -19.46 9.05 -22.87
N LEU A 151 -18.25 9.03 -23.42
CA LEU A 151 -17.79 9.90 -24.49
C LEU A 151 -17.12 9.10 -25.62
N ASN A 152 -17.59 9.30 -26.84
CA ASN A 152 -16.98 8.78 -28.07
C ASN A 152 -17.29 9.74 -29.23
N VAL A 153 -16.39 10.70 -29.48
CA VAL A 153 -16.67 11.86 -30.33
C VAL A 153 -15.47 12.20 -31.23
N ASP A 154 -15.74 12.70 -32.43
CA ASP A 154 -14.70 13.21 -33.32
C ASP A 154 -14.00 14.43 -32.69
N SER A 155 -12.69 14.55 -32.89
CA SER A 155 -11.90 15.66 -32.32
C SER A 155 -12.42 17.04 -32.77
N LEU A 156 -12.88 17.21 -34.02
CA LEU A 156 -13.42 18.47 -34.53
C LEU A 156 -14.75 18.83 -33.87
N THR A 157 -15.54 17.83 -33.50
CA THR A 157 -16.78 18.04 -32.75
C THR A 157 -16.49 18.43 -31.30
N PHE A 158 -15.57 17.71 -30.63
CA PHE A 158 -15.17 18.02 -29.26
C PHE A 158 -14.64 19.45 -29.12
N TRP A 159 -13.79 19.90 -30.04
CA TRP A 159 -13.16 21.23 -30.01
C TRP A 159 -13.94 22.33 -30.75
N SER A 160 -15.17 22.07 -31.18
CA SER A 160 -15.94 22.96 -32.06
C SER A 160 -16.09 24.38 -31.53
N ALA A 161 -16.23 24.55 -30.21
CA ALA A 161 -16.43 25.84 -29.56
C ALA A 161 -15.23 26.80 -29.64
N VAL A 162 -14.01 26.28 -29.83
CA VAL A 162 -12.77 27.09 -29.72
C VAL A 162 -11.83 26.98 -30.91
N ARG A 163 -12.09 26.07 -31.87
CA ARG A 163 -11.25 25.89 -33.07
C ARG A 163 -11.58 26.83 -34.22
N ASP A 164 -12.69 27.57 -34.15
CA ASP A 164 -13.14 28.52 -35.18
C ASP A 164 -13.13 27.92 -36.61
N GLY A 165 -13.73 26.73 -36.75
CA GLY A 165 -13.80 26.01 -38.03
C GLY A 165 -12.50 25.34 -38.51
N ARG A 166 -11.35 25.54 -37.85
CA ARG A 166 -10.06 24.96 -38.26
C ARG A 166 -9.88 23.49 -37.90
N SER A 167 -9.01 22.81 -38.65
CA SER A 167 -8.56 21.46 -38.29
C SER A 167 -7.68 21.49 -37.04
N VAL A 168 -7.56 20.35 -36.34
CA VAL A 168 -6.76 20.23 -35.11
C VAL A 168 -5.87 18.98 -35.16
N ARG A 169 -4.69 19.04 -34.53
CA ARG A 169 -3.73 17.93 -34.44
C ARG A 169 -2.90 17.95 -33.16
N TYR A 170 -2.25 16.82 -32.88
CA TYR A 170 -1.34 16.60 -31.76
C TYR A 170 -2.01 16.65 -30.37
N PRO A 171 -3.00 15.77 -30.11
CA PRO A 171 -3.65 15.76 -28.82
C PRO A 171 -2.73 15.26 -27.70
N ARG A 172 -2.78 15.94 -26.56
CA ARG A 172 -2.19 15.54 -25.28
C ARG A 172 -3.29 15.43 -24.23
N LEU A 173 -3.16 14.47 -23.32
CA LEU A 173 -4.14 14.25 -22.25
C LEU A 173 -3.46 13.85 -20.96
N ARG A 174 -3.94 14.41 -19.85
CA ARG A 174 -3.56 14.03 -18.49
C ARG A 174 -4.79 13.95 -17.59
N PHE A 175 -4.76 13.02 -16.65
CA PHE A 175 -5.58 13.14 -15.45
C PHE A 175 -4.74 13.85 -14.39
N ASP A 176 -5.18 15.02 -13.95
CA ASP A 176 -4.49 15.78 -12.94
C ASP A 176 -5.01 15.42 -11.55
N ARG A 177 -4.19 14.69 -10.78
CA ARG A 177 -4.54 14.20 -9.45
C ARG A 177 -4.71 15.31 -8.39
N PHE A 178 -4.11 16.48 -8.61
CA PHE A 178 -4.20 17.57 -7.64
C PHE A 178 -5.54 18.31 -7.71
N THR A 179 -6.14 18.38 -8.90
CA THR A 179 -7.47 18.99 -9.09
C THR A 179 -8.57 17.94 -9.27
N ASN A 180 -8.22 16.67 -9.44
CA ASN A 180 -9.13 15.58 -9.81
C ASN A 180 -9.89 15.90 -11.11
N ARG A 181 -9.20 16.42 -12.13
CA ARG A 181 -9.77 16.81 -13.42
C ARG A 181 -8.96 16.26 -14.59
N TRP A 182 -9.64 16.07 -15.71
CA TRP A 182 -9.00 15.75 -17.00
C TRP A 182 -8.53 17.05 -17.66
N ILE A 183 -7.32 17.05 -18.20
CA ILE A 183 -6.75 18.17 -18.95
C ILE A 183 -6.35 17.66 -20.33
N ALA A 184 -6.97 18.20 -21.37
CA ALA A 184 -6.63 17.93 -22.77
C ALA A 184 -6.05 19.18 -23.44
N VAL A 185 -5.03 18.98 -24.28
CA VAL A 185 -4.39 20.03 -25.08
C VAL A 185 -4.32 19.58 -26.55
N ILE A 186 -4.55 20.48 -27.48
CA ILE A 186 -4.40 20.25 -28.93
C ILE A 186 -4.08 21.56 -29.64
N ALA A 187 -3.56 21.53 -30.87
CA ALA A 187 -3.29 22.74 -31.66
C ALA A 187 -4.17 22.84 -32.91
N THR A 188 -4.57 24.06 -33.32
CA THR A 188 -5.19 24.28 -34.64
C THR A 188 -4.16 24.19 -35.76
N VAL A 189 -4.58 23.79 -36.96
CA VAL A 189 -3.72 23.67 -38.16
C VAL A 189 -3.87 24.91 -39.03
N GLU A 190 -3.16 25.97 -38.68
CA GLU A 190 -3.10 27.26 -39.38
C GLU A 190 -1.83 28.04 -38.98
N VAL A 191 -1.51 29.15 -39.62
CA VAL A 191 -0.40 30.03 -39.21
C VAL A 191 -0.91 31.46 -39.04
N ALA A 192 -0.78 32.12 -37.89
CA ALA A 192 -0.38 31.56 -36.59
C ALA A 192 -1.48 30.67 -35.99
N ASN A 193 -1.12 29.54 -35.39
CA ASN A 193 -2.09 28.66 -34.75
C ASN A 193 -2.41 29.06 -33.31
N ARG A 194 -3.38 28.33 -32.75
CA ARG A 194 -3.78 28.40 -31.35
C ARG A 194 -3.54 27.07 -30.67
N VAL A 195 -3.13 27.15 -29.41
CA VAL A 195 -3.18 26.02 -28.47
C VAL A 195 -4.55 26.05 -27.79
N LEU A 196 -5.27 24.94 -27.85
CA LEU A 196 -6.57 24.75 -27.24
C LEU A 196 -6.40 23.89 -25.97
N ILE A 197 -7.12 24.26 -24.91
CA ILE A 197 -7.10 23.56 -23.62
C ILE A 197 -8.55 23.24 -23.25
N ALA A 198 -8.81 22.02 -22.81
CA ALA A 198 -10.10 21.60 -22.28
C ALA A 198 -9.90 20.96 -20.92
N THR A 199 -10.72 21.35 -19.95
CA THR A 199 -10.75 20.75 -18.62
C THR A 199 -12.13 20.27 -18.24
N SER A 200 -12.21 19.08 -17.65
CA SER A 200 -13.47 18.57 -17.11
C SER A 200 -13.84 19.28 -15.81
N ASP A 201 -15.10 19.15 -15.40
CA ASP A 201 -15.63 19.55 -14.10
C ASP A 201 -15.67 18.39 -13.08
N SER A 202 -15.35 17.18 -13.51
CA SER A 202 -15.45 15.93 -12.73
C SER A 202 -14.30 14.97 -13.06
N PRO A 203 -13.88 14.11 -12.11
CA PRO A 203 -12.92 13.04 -12.38
C PRO A 203 -13.50 11.88 -13.19
N THR A 204 -14.82 11.73 -13.22
CA THR A 204 -15.52 10.71 -14.02
C THR A 204 -16.26 11.39 -15.16
N ILE A 205 -15.92 11.02 -16.39
CA ILE A 205 -16.59 11.51 -17.60
C ILE A 205 -17.94 10.80 -17.75
N SER A 206 -18.99 11.58 -18.00
CA SER A 206 -20.37 11.16 -18.23
C SER A 206 -21.02 12.04 -19.30
N ALA A 207 -22.26 11.72 -19.69
CA ALA A 207 -23.02 12.58 -20.61
C ALA A 207 -23.30 13.99 -20.05
N GLY A 208 -23.28 14.15 -18.72
CA GLY A 208 -23.48 15.43 -18.04
C GLY A 208 -22.18 16.20 -17.73
N THR A 209 -21.02 15.67 -18.12
CA THR A 209 -19.73 16.33 -17.87
C THR A 209 -19.66 17.67 -18.58
N VAL A 210 -19.36 18.73 -17.82
CA VAL A 210 -19.13 20.06 -18.37
C VAL A 210 -17.65 20.22 -18.69
N TRP A 211 -17.37 20.64 -19.93
CA TRP A 211 -16.03 20.96 -20.40
C TRP A 211 -15.84 22.46 -20.45
N THR A 212 -14.80 22.95 -19.77
CA THR A 212 -14.34 24.33 -19.92
C THR A 212 -13.28 24.37 -21.02
N TYR A 213 -13.52 25.17 -22.06
CA TYR A 213 -12.58 25.34 -23.16
C TYR A 213 -11.87 26.70 -23.06
N SER A 214 -10.56 26.69 -23.24
CA SER A 214 -9.71 27.87 -23.26
C SER A 214 -8.74 27.80 -24.44
N THR A 215 -8.22 28.94 -24.86
CA THR A 215 -7.29 29.01 -25.99
C THR A 215 -6.34 30.18 -25.81
N PHE A 216 -5.14 30.06 -26.38
CA PHE A 216 -4.25 31.19 -26.61
C PHE A 216 -3.59 31.06 -27.98
N THR A 217 -3.35 32.20 -28.63
CA THR A 217 -2.65 32.26 -29.91
C THR A 217 -1.15 32.11 -29.68
N ASN A 218 -0.48 31.40 -30.59
CA ASN A 218 0.97 31.35 -30.65
C ASN A 218 1.52 32.73 -31.07
N THR A 219 1.85 33.57 -30.09
CA THR A 219 2.32 34.94 -30.29
C THR A 219 3.81 35.13 -30.00
N ALA A 220 4.53 34.05 -29.65
CA ALA A 220 5.96 34.13 -29.35
C ALA A 220 6.75 34.36 -30.65
N VAL A 221 7.40 35.53 -30.72
CA VAL A 221 8.09 36.03 -31.91
C VAL A 221 9.58 35.71 -31.79
N ASN A 222 10.04 34.61 -32.39
CA ASN A 222 11.47 34.26 -32.54
C ASN A 222 12.17 35.14 -33.60
N GLY A 223 11.89 36.45 -33.64
CA GLY A 223 12.53 37.40 -34.55
C GLY A 223 12.36 37.11 -36.06
N SER A 224 11.53 36.12 -36.45
CA SER A 224 11.38 35.66 -37.83
C SER A 224 10.72 36.68 -38.77
N GLY A 225 10.03 37.67 -38.22
CA GLY A 225 9.19 38.60 -38.99
C GLY A 225 7.97 37.95 -39.66
N GLN A 226 7.67 36.69 -39.36
CA GLN A 226 6.58 35.88 -39.94
C GLN A 226 5.79 35.19 -38.81
N PRO A 227 4.50 34.89 -39.03
CA PRO A 227 3.73 34.12 -38.05
C PRO A 227 4.25 32.67 -37.97
N CYS A 228 4.03 32.02 -36.82
CA CYS A 228 4.57 30.69 -36.55
C CYS A 228 3.49 29.68 -36.17
N PHE A 229 3.72 28.44 -36.57
CA PHE A 229 2.97 27.25 -36.21
C PHE A 229 3.67 26.58 -35.03
N ALA A 230 2.99 26.54 -33.89
CA ALA A 230 3.36 25.75 -32.73
C ALA A 230 3.14 24.26 -33.07
N ASP A 231 4.19 23.63 -33.59
CA ASP A 231 4.22 22.23 -34.00
C ASP A 231 4.54 21.34 -32.80
N PHE A 232 3.92 20.15 -32.73
CA PHE A 232 4.12 19.16 -31.66
C PHE A 232 4.02 19.72 -30.22
N PRO A 233 2.88 20.31 -29.78
CA PRO A 233 2.72 20.69 -28.39
C PRO A 233 2.94 19.49 -27.46
N SER A 234 3.90 19.61 -26.55
CA SER A 234 4.07 18.72 -25.41
C SER A 234 3.19 19.18 -24.24
N LEU A 235 3.10 18.37 -23.20
CA LEU A 235 2.34 18.72 -22.00
C LEU A 235 2.99 18.08 -20.78
N GLY A 236 3.36 18.91 -19.82
CA GLY A 236 3.63 18.52 -18.44
C GLY A 236 2.71 19.27 -17.49
N VAL A 237 2.33 18.62 -16.39
CA VAL A 237 1.46 19.19 -15.35
C VAL A 237 2.11 19.03 -13.98
N ASP A 238 2.09 20.10 -13.18
CA ASP A 238 2.40 20.04 -11.76
C ASP A 238 1.25 20.64 -10.92
N VAL A 239 1.49 20.86 -9.63
CA VAL A 239 0.51 21.47 -8.71
C VAL A 239 0.15 22.93 -9.06
N HIS A 240 0.97 23.65 -9.83
CA HIS A 240 0.87 25.08 -10.07
C HIS A 240 0.54 25.50 -11.52
N ALA A 241 1.02 24.77 -12.52
CA ALA A 241 0.97 25.19 -13.92
C ALA A 241 0.95 24.01 -14.91
N LEU A 242 0.67 24.35 -16.17
CA LEU A 242 0.88 23.49 -17.32
C LEU A 242 2.09 24.01 -18.09
N TYR A 243 2.95 23.10 -18.54
CA TYR A 243 4.14 23.39 -19.32
C TYR A 243 3.97 22.81 -20.72
N ILE A 244 3.85 23.70 -21.71
CA ILE A 244 3.58 23.31 -23.10
C ILE A 244 4.77 23.75 -23.94
N GLY A 245 5.61 22.79 -24.31
CA GLY A 245 6.72 23.01 -25.22
C GLY A 245 6.29 22.80 -26.68
N VAL A 246 6.80 23.61 -27.60
CA VAL A 246 6.45 23.54 -29.03
C VAL A 246 7.70 23.70 -29.88
N ASN A 247 7.69 23.12 -31.08
CA ASN A 247 8.64 23.46 -32.13
C ASN A 247 8.03 24.55 -33.00
N GLN A 248 8.73 25.66 -33.16
CA GLN A 248 8.22 26.75 -33.98
C GLN A 248 8.54 26.48 -35.45
N ARG A 249 7.50 26.51 -36.29
CA ARG A 249 7.66 26.57 -37.75
C ARG A 249 7.06 27.86 -38.30
N CYS A 250 7.88 28.74 -38.83
CA CYS A 250 7.44 30.08 -39.24
C CYS A 250 7.36 30.22 -40.77
N GLY A 251 6.31 30.87 -41.26
CA GLY A 251 6.02 31.02 -42.68
C GLY A 251 4.66 31.68 -42.90
N VAL A 252 4.29 31.93 -44.16
CA VAL A 252 3.00 32.55 -44.49
C VAL A 252 1.83 31.56 -44.44
N ASP A 253 2.13 30.26 -44.50
CA ASP A 253 1.18 29.16 -44.35
C ASP A 253 1.89 27.91 -43.80
N VAL A 254 1.14 26.86 -43.49
CA VAL A 254 1.66 25.61 -42.89
C VAL A 254 2.61 24.88 -43.84
N GLY A 255 2.40 24.96 -45.16
CA GLY A 255 3.18 24.23 -46.16
C GLY A 255 4.56 24.86 -46.44
N SER A 256 4.67 26.17 -46.27
CA SER A 256 5.91 26.95 -46.42
C SER A 256 6.67 27.18 -45.11
N ALA A 257 6.10 26.76 -43.98
CA ALA A 257 6.65 27.01 -42.65
C ALA A 257 7.97 26.24 -42.41
N SER A 258 9.03 26.98 -42.07
CA SER A 258 10.37 26.43 -41.82
C SER A 258 10.71 26.40 -40.32
N PRO A 259 11.51 25.44 -39.82
CA PRO A 259 11.92 25.39 -38.42
C PRO A 259 12.57 26.70 -37.94
N ASN A 260 12.19 27.19 -36.77
CA ASN A 260 12.67 28.44 -36.20
C ASN A 260 12.71 28.41 -34.66
N GLY A 261 13.49 27.49 -34.11
CA GLY A 261 13.64 27.30 -32.66
C GLY A 261 12.43 26.61 -32.02
N SER A 262 12.40 26.65 -30.69
CA SER A 262 11.33 26.04 -29.89
C SER A 262 10.99 26.93 -28.71
N ASP A 263 9.70 26.96 -28.37
CA ASP A 263 9.18 27.83 -27.32
C ASP A 263 8.52 27.02 -26.22
N VAL A 264 8.34 27.66 -25.06
CA VAL A 264 7.63 27.08 -23.91
C VAL A 264 6.58 28.07 -23.43
N PHE A 265 5.35 27.57 -23.29
CA PHE A 265 4.25 28.29 -22.66
C PHE A 265 3.99 27.73 -21.26
N VAL A 266 3.97 28.62 -20.28
CA VAL A 266 3.61 28.32 -18.90
C VAL A 266 2.22 28.87 -18.65
N VAL A 267 1.25 27.97 -18.46
CA VAL A 267 -0.14 28.34 -18.21
C VAL A 267 -0.44 28.19 -16.73
N ARG A 268 -0.83 29.28 -16.07
CA ARG A 268 -1.12 29.27 -14.63
C ARG A 268 -2.39 28.47 -14.36
N LYS A 269 -2.25 27.37 -13.63
CA LYS A 269 -3.33 26.38 -13.41
C LYS A 269 -4.55 26.97 -12.71
N SER A 270 -4.34 27.87 -11.76
CA SER A 270 -5.44 28.55 -11.04
C SER A 270 -6.38 29.33 -11.97
N THR A 271 -5.92 29.78 -13.13
CA THR A 271 -6.75 30.53 -14.09
C THR A 271 -7.58 29.63 -15.00
N ILE A 272 -7.17 28.37 -15.17
CA ILE A 272 -7.89 27.38 -15.98
C ILE A 272 -9.16 26.93 -15.25
N PHE A 273 -9.09 26.78 -13.93
CA PHE A 273 -10.19 26.27 -13.11
C PHE A 273 -11.07 27.36 -12.47
N ALA A 274 -10.75 28.65 -12.65
CA ALA A 274 -11.46 29.76 -12.02
C ALA A 274 -12.81 30.12 -12.67
N GLY A 275 -13.21 29.48 -13.79
CA GLY A 275 -14.51 29.68 -14.44
C GLY A 275 -14.74 31.12 -14.92
N GLY A 276 -14.31 31.45 -16.15
CA GLY A 276 -14.65 32.72 -16.81
C GLY A 276 -13.63 33.86 -16.66
N GLY A 277 -12.48 33.62 -16.00
CA GLY A 277 -11.33 34.52 -16.03
C GLY A 277 -10.47 34.36 -17.28
N ALA A 278 -9.71 35.40 -17.65
CA ALA A 278 -8.73 35.30 -18.73
C ALA A 278 -7.61 34.33 -18.36
N LEU A 279 -7.23 33.46 -19.31
CA LEU A 279 -6.11 32.54 -19.18
C LEU A 279 -4.82 33.35 -18.97
N VAL A 280 -4.04 33.02 -17.93
CA VAL A 280 -2.71 33.62 -17.75
C VAL A 280 -1.66 32.69 -18.33
N VAL A 281 -1.05 33.13 -19.44
CA VAL A 281 0.00 32.43 -20.17
C VAL A 281 1.25 33.28 -20.19
N THR A 282 2.38 32.69 -19.81
CA THR A 282 3.71 33.29 -19.97
C THR A 282 4.46 32.51 -21.05
N ALA A 283 4.86 33.20 -22.11
CA ALA A 283 5.58 32.61 -23.23
C ALA A 283 7.07 32.87 -23.10
N PHE A 284 7.88 31.84 -23.35
CA PHE A 284 9.32 31.91 -23.45
C PHE A 284 9.74 31.47 -24.84
N ALA A 285 10.31 32.39 -25.59
CA ALA A 285 10.74 32.20 -26.97
C ALA A 285 12.17 31.63 -27.00
N ASP A 286 12.44 30.74 -27.96
CA ASP A 286 13.74 30.10 -28.22
C ASP A 286 14.47 29.62 -26.95
N VAL A 287 13.91 28.58 -26.32
CA VAL A 287 14.42 28.10 -25.02
C VAL A 287 15.76 27.33 -25.13
N GLY A 288 16.32 27.19 -26.33
CA GLY A 288 17.57 26.46 -26.59
C GLY A 288 17.43 24.93 -26.53
N LEU A 289 16.19 24.43 -26.61
CA LEU A 289 15.86 23.00 -26.63
C LEU A 289 15.23 22.64 -27.97
N THR A 290 15.34 21.39 -28.39
CA THR A 290 14.59 20.81 -29.52
C THR A 290 13.50 19.89 -28.99
N SER A 291 12.27 20.05 -29.48
CA SER A 291 11.08 19.32 -29.03
C SER A 291 10.92 19.33 -27.49
N PRO A 292 10.89 20.52 -26.85
CA PRO A 292 10.84 20.64 -25.39
C PRO A 292 9.63 19.88 -24.82
N GLN A 293 9.88 19.00 -23.87
CA GLN A 293 8.87 18.25 -23.13
C GLN A 293 8.57 18.99 -21.83
N GLY A 294 7.31 19.39 -21.64
CA GLY A 294 6.79 19.69 -20.31
C GLY A 294 6.89 18.45 -19.42
N VAL A 295 7.32 18.65 -18.18
CA VAL A 295 7.53 17.55 -17.24
C VAL A 295 6.31 17.40 -16.33
N ASP A 296 5.75 16.19 -16.27
CA ASP A 296 4.72 15.86 -15.27
C ASP A 296 5.37 15.75 -13.89
N ASN A 297 4.95 16.54 -12.90
CA ASN A 297 5.51 16.49 -11.55
C ASN A 297 4.44 16.08 -10.54
N PHE A 298 4.66 14.93 -9.92
CA PHE A 298 3.75 14.31 -8.98
C PHE A 298 3.97 14.74 -7.52
N ASP A 299 4.96 15.59 -7.26
CA ASP A 299 5.22 16.13 -5.93
C ASP A 299 4.23 17.26 -5.59
N ALA A 300 3.46 17.07 -4.53
CA ALA A 300 2.50 18.06 -4.04
C ALA A 300 3.17 19.33 -3.49
N SER A 301 4.47 19.26 -3.18
CA SER A 301 5.29 20.34 -2.66
C SER A 301 6.18 21.02 -3.71
N ALA A 302 6.01 20.67 -4.99
CA ALA A 302 6.81 21.22 -6.08
C ALA A 302 6.80 22.76 -6.12
N ALA A 303 7.95 23.38 -5.87
CA ALA A 303 8.10 24.85 -5.91
C ALA A 303 8.47 25.39 -7.31
N GLN A 304 8.97 24.52 -8.19
CA GLN A 304 9.46 24.85 -9.52
C GLN A 304 8.89 23.88 -10.57
N GLY A 305 8.69 24.41 -11.77
CA GLY A 305 8.37 23.63 -12.96
C GLY A 305 9.62 23.24 -13.75
N TYR A 306 9.47 22.31 -14.68
CA TYR A 306 10.58 21.82 -15.49
C TYR A 306 10.16 21.59 -16.94
N VAL A 307 11.09 21.90 -17.85
CA VAL A 307 11.04 21.47 -19.25
C VAL A 307 12.39 20.85 -19.62
N VAL A 308 12.34 19.77 -20.40
CA VAL A 308 13.53 19.00 -20.79
C VAL A 308 13.48 18.71 -22.29
N GLY A 309 14.62 18.67 -22.95
CA GLY A 309 14.70 18.38 -24.37
C GLY A 309 16.10 17.97 -24.81
N THR A 310 16.23 17.69 -26.10
CA THR A 310 17.55 17.56 -26.71
C THR A 310 18.09 18.94 -27.08
N ILE A 311 19.40 19.04 -27.33
CA ILE A 311 20.03 20.27 -27.84
C ILE A 311 20.43 20.03 -29.30
N ALA A 312 20.10 20.98 -30.18
CA ALA A 312 20.38 20.86 -31.60
C ALA A 312 21.89 20.65 -31.85
N GLY A 313 22.24 19.61 -32.60
CA GLY A 313 23.63 19.25 -32.90
C GLY A 313 24.46 18.65 -31.75
N ASP A 314 23.94 18.59 -30.52
CA ASP A 314 24.61 17.95 -29.39
C ASP A 314 24.06 16.54 -29.15
N PHE A 315 24.96 15.55 -29.21
CA PHE A 315 24.67 14.14 -29.01
C PHE A 315 25.16 13.62 -27.66
N THR A 316 25.81 14.46 -26.86
CA THR A 316 26.46 14.13 -25.58
C THR A 316 25.82 14.81 -24.37
N HIS A 317 24.87 15.72 -24.61
CA HIS A 317 24.10 16.37 -23.54
C HIS A 317 22.60 16.38 -23.81
N LEU A 318 21.83 16.35 -22.72
CA LEU A 318 20.45 16.79 -22.69
C LEU A 318 20.38 18.23 -22.17
N GLY A 319 19.31 18.95 -22.54
CA GLY A 319 19.04 20.29 -22.06
C GLY A 319 17.83 20.33 -21.14
N MET A 320 17.90 21.19 -20.13
CA MET A 320 16.82 21.42 -19.17
C MET A 320 16.69 22.92 -18.84
N ARG A 321 15.46 23.38 -18.61
CA ARG A 321 15.19 24.68 -17.98
C ARG A 321 14.28 24.46 -16.77
N ARG A 322 14.56 25.20 -15.69
CA ARG A 322 13.62 25.36 -14.58
C ARG A 322 12.68 26.51 -14.87
N VAL A 323 11.42 26.35 -14.48
CA VAL A 323 10.43 27.41 -14.42
C VAL A 323 10.29 27.84 -12.96
N ASN A 324 10.86 28.99 -12.63
CA ASN A 324 10.73 29.56 -11.30
C ASN A 324 9.35 30.21 -11.14
N THR A 325 8.79 30.12 -9.94
CA THR A 325 7.53 30.79 -9.55
C THR A 325 6.36 30.55 -10.52
N PRO A 326 6.05 29.29 -10.91
CA PRO A 326 5.03 28.98 -11.92
C PRO A 326 3.61 29.40 -11.52
N ALA A 327 3.32 29.49 -10.21
CA ALA A 327 2.04 29.97 -9.70
C ALA A 327 1.87 31.51 -9.76
N ALA A 328 2.96 32.25 -9.95
CA ALA A 328 2.99 33.72 -9.98
C ALA A 328 3.42 34.20 -11.37
N THR A 329 4.48 35.02 -11.46
CA THR A 329 5.09 35.43 -12.73
C THR A 329 6.24 34.47 -13.02
N PRO A 330 6.11 33.56 -14.01
CA PRO A 330 7.15 32.60 -14.31
C PRO A 330 8.43 33.27 -14.84
N SER A 331 9.58 32.68 -14.55
CA SER A 331 10.86 32.97 -15.22
C SER A 331 11.62 31.70 -15.49
N LEU A 332 12.47 31.68 -16.53
CA LEU A 332 13.32 30.52 -16.82
C LEU A 332 14.70 30.66 -16.19
N SER A 333 15.28 29.53 -15.78
CA SER A 333 16.72 29.44 -15.51
C SER A 333 17.54 29.60 -16.80
N GLU A 334 18.85 29.77 -16.65
CA GLU A 334 19.83 29.45 -17.72
C GLU A 334 19.62 28.01 -18.26
N LEU A 335 20.12 27.75 -19.47
CA LEU A 335 20.08 26.40 -20.05
C LEU A 335 21.01 25.49 -19.25
N ILE A 336 20.44 24.47 -18.61
CA ILE A 336 21.18 23.47 -17.87
C ILE A 336 21.53 22.34 -18.82
N THR A 337 22.82 22.07 -19.01
CA THR A 337 23.29 20.93 -19.80
C THR A 337 23.62 19.76 -18.89
N ILE A 338 23.13 18.57 -19.27
CA ILE A 338 23.28 17.34 -18.49
C ILE A 338 24.05 16.36 -19.36
N ALA A 339 25.28 16.01 -18.94
CA ALA A 339 26.10 15.05 -19.67
C ALA A 339 25.45 13.66 -19.67
N VAL A 340 25.38 13.05 -20.85
CA VAL A 340 24.87 11.70 -21.07
C VAL A 340 25.81 10.92 -21.99
N PRO A 341 25.78 9.59 -22.00
CA PRO A 341 26.47 8.81 -23.02
C PRO A 341 26.03 9.24 -24.42
N THR A 342 26.95 9.21 -25.38
CA THR A 342 26.70 9.61 -26.76
C THR A 342 25.45 8.94 -27.31
N THR A 343 24.64 9.74 -27.99
CA THR A 343 23.40 9.36 -28.67
C THR A 343 23.59 9.40 -30.19
N SER A 344 22.60 8.95 -30.94
CA SER A 344 22.57 8.93 -32.41
C SER A 344 21.16 9.29 -32.89
N GLU A 345 21.03 9.62 -34.17
CA GLU A 345 19.70 9.70 -34.79
C GLU A 345 19.10 8.29 -34.95
N PRO A 346 17.78 8.11 -34.86
CA PRO A 346 17.12 6.85 -35.16
C PRO A 346 17.11 6.57 -36.67
N ILE A 347 16.89 5.31 -37.03
CA ILE A 347 16.57 4.91 -38.41
C ILE A 347 15.07 4.76 -38.60
N HIS A 348 14.58 4.98 -39.81
CA HIS A 348 13.21 4.60 -40.18
C HIS A 348 13.02 3.08 -40.02
N MET A 349 11.86 2.68 -39.54
CA MET A 349 11.64 1.33 -39.02
C MET A 349 11.29 0.34 -40.13
N PRO A 350 12.06 -0.75 -40.29
CA PRO A 350 11.67 -1.85 -41.16
C PRO A 350 10.54 -2.66 -40.53
N HIS A 351 9.62 -3.17 -41.33
CA HIS A 351 8.55 -4.04 -40.86
C HIS A 351 8.28 -5.16 -41.86
N LYS A 352 7.84 -6.31 -41.35
CA LYS A 352 7.48 -7.46 -42.18
C LYS A 352 6.32 -7.12 -43.10
N GLY A 353 6.44 -7.58 -44.35
CA GLY A 353 5.43 -7.35 -45.39
C GLY A 353 5.45 -5.93 -45.98
N SER A 354 6.46 -5.10 -45.69
CA SER A 354 6.66 -3.81 -46.36
C SER A 354 6.81 -3.99 -47.88
N THR A 355 6.18 -3.11 -48.65
CA THR A 355 6.32 -3.01 -50.11
C THR A 355 7.44 -2.06 -50.56
N GLY A 356 8.38 -1.73 -49.67
CA GLY A 356 9.59 -0.97 -49.97
C GLY A 356 9.73 0.37 -49.25
N ALA A 357 8.68 0.83 -48.56
CA ALA A 357 8.74 2.02 -47.69
C ALA A 357 8.84 1.61 -46.22
N LEU A 358 9.75 2.25 -45.49
CA LEU A 358 9.92 2.10 -44.04
C LEU A 358 8.89 2.95 -43.30
N LEU A 359 8.61 2.63 -42.03
CA LEU A 359 7.81 3.49 -41.16
C LEU A 359 8.68 4.62 -40.62
N ASP A 360 8.10 5.82 -40.53
CA ASP A 360 8.77 6.96 -39.95
C ASP A 360 9.07 6.68 -38.48
N ALA A 361 10.27 7.06 -38.06
CA ALA A 361 10.73 6.97 -36.68
C ALA A 361 10.99 8.35 -36.10
N LEU A 362 10.59 9.44 -36.78
CA LEU A 362 10.90 10.81 -36.41
C LEU A 362 12.40 11.04 -36.18
N ASP A 363 12.74 11.64 -35.05
CA ASP A 363 14.07 12.03 -34.61
C ASP A 363 14.31 11.53 -33.17
N ARG A 364 15.46 11.88 -32.60
CA ARG A 364 15.86 11.53 -31.23
C ARG A 364 15.17 12.34 -30.11
N ARG A 365 14.04 13.01 -30.37
CA ARG A 365 13.32 13.80 -29.35
C ARG A 365 13.04 12.97 -28.09
N LEU A 366 13.08 13.67 -26.96
CA LEU A 366 12.67 13.09 -25.68
C LEU A 366 11.16 12.87 -25.65
N SER A 367 10.73 11.86 -24.91
CA SER A 367 9.34 11.57 -24.59
C SER A 367 9.18 11.24 -23.12
N ALA A 368 7.92 11.28 -22.66
CA ALA A 368 7.51 10.81 -21.32
C ALA A 368 8.36 11.36 -20.17
N ALA A 369 8.47 12.69 -20.10
CA ALA A 369 9.22 13.36 -19.04
C ALA A 369 8.39 13.47 -17.75
N VAL A 370 8.86 12.85 -16.68
CA VAL A 370 8.14 12.75 -15.41
C VAL A 370 9.07 12.91 -14.21
N ILE A 371 8.64 13.63 -13.18
CA ILE A 371 9.31 13.69 -11.88
C ILE A 371 8.61 12.77 -10.88
N ARG A 372 9.38 11.87 -10.29
CA ARG A 372 8.97 10.97 -9.19
C ARG A 372 10.09 10.87 -8.18
N ASN A 373 9.74 10.93 -6.90
CA ASN A 373 10.67 10.81 -5.78
C ASN A 373 11.89 11.76 -5.93
N GLY A 374 11.61 13.03 -6.27
CA GLY A 374 12.63 14.09 -6.43
C GLY A 374 13.54 13.96 -7.66
N SER A 375 13.27 13.01 -8.57
CA SER A 375 14.12 12.76 -9.74
C SER A 375 13.31 12.75 -11.03
N LEU A 376 13.92 13.25 -12.11
CA LEU A 376 13.34 13.28 -13.45
C LEU A 376 13.68 12.00 -14.21
N TRP A 377 12.68 11.45 -14.87
CA TRP A 377 12.78 10.33 -15.79
C TRP A 377 12.28 10.72 -17.16
N THR A 378 12.98 10.29 -18.20
CA THR A 378 12.58 10.50 -19.60
C THR A 378 13.26 9.46 -20.48
N ALA A 379 12.81 9.32 -21.72
CA ALA A 379 13.39 8.40 -22.68
C ALA A 379 13.46 9.02 -24.08
N GLN A 380 14.30 8.41 -24.92
CA GLN A 380 14.36 8.68 -26.36
C GLN A 380 14.64 7.39 -27.11
N GLN A 381 14.31 7.39 -28.38
CA GLN A 381 14.75 6.36 -29.32
C GLN A 381 16.02 6.82 -30.04
N MET A 382 16.87 5.88 -30.43
CA MET A 382 18.09 6.16 -31.19
C MET A 382 18.63 4.88 -31.84
N GLN A 383 19.44 5.02 -32.89
CA GLN A 383 20.06 3.86 -33.54
C GLN A 383 21.19 3.26 -32.69
N VAL A 384 21.16 1.95 -32.46
CA VAL A 384 22.16 1.27 -31.61
C VAL A 384 22.71 0.00 -32.25
N ASN A 385 23.90 -0.41 -31.85
CA ASN A 385 24.48 -1.70 -32.20
C ASN A 385 23.93 -2.85 -31.33
N SER A 386 24.40 -4.08 -31.57
CA SER A 386 24.00 -5.28 -30.82
C SER A 386 24.47 -5.31 -29.36
N SER A 387 25.15 -4.26 -28.89
CA SER A 387 25.50 -4.05 -27.47
C SER A 387 24.76 -2.85 -26.87
N GLY A 388 23.78 -2.27 -27.58
CA GLY A 388 22.97 -1.15 -27.08
C GLY A 388 23.70 0.19 -27.05
N THR A 389 24.88 0.27 -27.68
CA THR A 389 25.64 1.52 -27.80
C THR A 389 25.18 2.29 -29.03
N ALA A 390 25.08 3.61 -28.93
CA ALA A 390 24.73 4.47 -30.06
C ALA A 390 25.70 4.25 -31.23
N ASP A 391 25.15 3.95 -32.40
CA ASP A 391 25.91 3.60 -33.59
C ASP A 391 25.08 3.92 -34.84
N SER A 392 25.65 4.69 -35.77
CA SER A 392 25.01 5.03 -37.06
C SER A 392 24.91 3.86 -38.04
N VAL A 393 25.48 2.70 -37.71
CA VAL A 393 25.49 1.47 -38.55
C VAL A 393 24.82 0.28 -37.84
N GLY A 394 24.31 0.47 -36.62
CA GLY A 394 23.83 -0.63 -35.77
C GLY A 394 22.55 -1.36 -36.23
N GLY A 395 21.87 -0.81 -37.24
CA GLY A 395 20.77 -1.47 -37.96
C GLY A 395 19.46 -1.66 -37.18
N ARG A 396 19.31 -1.05 -35.99
CA ARG A 396 18.09 -1.09 -35.18
C ARG A 396 17.93 0.18 -34.33
N ASN A 397 16.70 0.48 -33.92
CA ASN A 397 16.46 1.46 -32.87
C ASN A 397 16.35 0.79 -31.50
N GLY A 398 16.97 1.42 -30.49
CA GLY A 398 16.80 1.09 -29.09
C GLY A 398 16.25 2.28 -28.31
N LEU A 399 15.75 2.01 -27.10
CA LEU A 399 15.16 3.01 -26.20
C LEU A 399 16.13 3.34 -25.09
N ARG A 400 16.72 4.53 -25.15
CA ARG A 400 17.58 5.06 -24.09
C ARG A 400 16.71 5.75 -23.05
N TRP A 401 16.79 5.32 -21.80
CA TRP A 401 16.11 5.96 -20.69
C TRP A 401 17.12 6.66 -19.76
N TYR A 402 16.67 7.72 -19.10
CA TYR A 402 17.50 8.54 -18.22
C TYR A 402 16.82 8.73 -16.88
N HIS A 403 17.61 8.62 -15.81
CA HIS A 403 17.25 9.00 -14.45
C HIS A 403 18.16 10.16 -14.03
N ILE A 404 17.58 11.33 -13.82
CA ILE A 404 18.28 12.58 -13.52
C ILE A 404 17.89 13.04 -12.12
N GLY A 405 18.87 13.20 -11.24
CA GLY A 405 18.67 13.60 -9.86
C GLY A 405 19.20 15.02 -9.59
N ASN A 406 19.21 15.42 -8.32
CA ASN A 406 19.72 16.72 -7.86
C ASN A 406 19.01 17.92 -8.53
N LEU A 407 17.70 17.81 -8.75
CA LEU A 407 16.92 18.80 -9.49
C LEU A 407 16.88 20.18 -8.83
N ASP A 408 16.96 20.26 -7.50
CA ASP A 408 17.00 21.52 -6.75
C ASP A 408 18.41 22.14 -6.66
N ALA A 409 19.44 21.43 -7.13
CA ALA A 409 20.84 21.84 -7.08
C ALA A 409 21.45 21.93 -8.50
N MET A 410 22.50 21.16 -8.80
CA MET A 410 22.98 20.99 -10.17
C MET A 410 22.50 19.64 -10.69
N PRO A 411 21.54 19.60 -11.65
CA PRO A 411 21.00 18.35 -12.16
C PRO A 411 22.08 17.48 -12.78
N SER A 412 22.05 16.19 -12.50
CA SER A 412 23.07 15.25 -12.96
C SER A 412 22.47 13.89 -13.29
N LEU A 413 23.04 13.21 -14.29
CA LEU A 413 22.65 11.84 -14.63
C LEU A 413 22.99 10.90 -13.47
N VAL A 414 21.98 10.28 -12.88
CA VAL A 414 22.13 9.27 -11.83
C VAL A 414 22.38 7.91 -12.45
N GLN A 415 21.58 7.55 -13.45
CA GLN A 415 21.76 6.31 -14.22
C GLN A 415 21.05 6.40 -15.57
N THR A 416 21.45 5.51 -16.48
CA THR A 416 20.86 5.36 -17.80
C THR A 416 21.06 3.92 -18.28
N GLY A 417 20.15 3.44 -19.12
CA GLY A 417 20.23 2.15 -19.79
C GLY A 417 19.57 2.21 -21.17
N THR A 418 19.78 1.17 -21.96
CA THR A 418 19.12 1.02 -23.27
C THR A 418 18.33 -0.27 -23.32
N VAL A 419 17.08 -0.20 -23.76
CA VAL A 419 16.31 -1.37 -24.19
C VAL A 419 16.56 -1.58 -25.68
N PHE A 420 17.11 -2.73 -26.06
CA PHE A 420 17.48 -3.03 -27.44
C PHE A 420 17.46 -4.54 -27.69
N ASP A 421 17.30 -4.93 -28.94
CA ASP A 421 17.45 -6.31 -29.36
C ASP A 421 18.92 -6.65 -29.57
N VAL A 422 19.38 -7.71 -28.90
CA VAL A 422 20.77 -8.21 -28.94
C VAL A 422 21.09 -9.01 -30.21
N THR A 423 20.08 -9.42 -30.99
CA THR A 423 20.29 -10.34 -32.13
C THR A 423 21.13 -9.74 -33.25
N ALA A 424 22.08 -10.51 -33.81
CA ALA A 424 22.98 -9.97 -34.84
C ALA A 424 22.31 -9.84 -36.22
N VAL A 425 21.36 -10.72 -36.55
CA VAL A 425 20.75 -10.83 -37.89
C VAL A 425 19.25 -10.65 -37.77
N ASN A 426 18.69 -9.78 -38.62
CA ASN A 426 17.27 -9.37 -38.61
C ASN A 426 16.80 -8.83 -37.24
N PRO A 427 17.50 -7.83 -36.67
CA PRO A 427 17.16 -7.31 -35.36
C PRO A 427 15.79 -6.61 -35.38
N VAL A 428 15.19 -6.60 -34.20
CA VAL A 428 13.99 -5.83 -33.90
C VAL A 428 14.37 -4.42 -33.47
N SER A 429 13.59 -3.44 -33.91
CA SER A 429 13.66 -2.04 -33.50
C SER A 429 12.52 -1.70 -32.55
N TYR A 430 12.85 -0.90 -31.54
CA TYR A 430 11.90 -0.32 -30.59
C TYR A 430 11.85 1.19 -30.76
N SER A 431 10.64 1.74 -30.87
CA SER A 431 10.41 3.17 -31.15
C SER A 431 9.21 3.72 -30.39
N TYR A 432 9.09 5.05 -30.35
CA TYR A 432 8.04 5.79 -29.63
C TYR A 432 7.93 5.42 -28.14
N PRO A 433 9.04 5.54 -27.38
CA PRO A 433 9.02 5.17 -25.97
C PRO A 433 8.02 6.01 -25.20
N SER A 434 7.29 5.37 -24.29
CA SER A 434 6.50 6.04 -23.27
C SER A 434 6.79 5.44 -21.90
N LEU A 435 7.50 6.19 -21.07
CA LEU A 435 8.01 5.76 -19.77
C LEU A 435 7.12 6.27 -18.62
N MET A 436 6.97 5.48 -17.56
CA MET A 436 6.34 5.91 -16.32
C MET A 436 7.02 5.25 -15.12
N VAL A 437 7.03 5.95 -13.98
CA VAL A 437 7.57 5.45 -12.71
C VAL A 437 6.47 5.49 -11.65
N ASN A 438 6.21 4.37 -10.98
CA ASN A 438 5.19 4.29 -9.93
C ASN A 438 5.74 4.76 -8.58
N GLY A 439 4.90 4.79 -7.55
CA GLY A 439 5.28 5.25 -6.20
C GLY A 439 6.28 4.35 -5.49
N GLN A 440 6.34 3.06 -5.84
CA GLN A 440 7.38 2.14 -5.38
C GLN A 440 8.75 2.38 -6.05
N GLY A 441 8.81 3.23 -7.09
CA GLY A 441 10.01 3.47 -7.89
C GLY A 441 10.25 2.45 -9.00
N HIS A 442 9.31 1.52 -9.24
CA HIS A 442 9.35 0.64 -10.40
C HIS A 442 9.05 1.44 -11.66
N THR A 443 9.66 1.05 -12.77
CA THR A 443 9.56 1.79 -14.04
C THR A 443 9.07 0.87 -15.13
N ALA A 444 8.14 1.34 -15.96
CA ALA A 444 7.73 0.66 -17.18
C ALA A 444 7.97 1.57 -18.40
N ILE A 445 8.27 0.97 -19.54
CA ILE A 445 8.39 1.65 -20.83
C ILE A 445 7.59 0.88 -21.88
N GLY A 446 6.56 1.53 -22.43
CA GLY A 446 5.80 1.04 -23.58
C GLY A 446 6.37 1.57 -24.90
N PHE A 447 6.23 0.82 -25.99
CA PHE A 447 6.78 1.17 -27.29
C PHE A 447 6.16 0.36 -28.43
N THR A 448 6.44 0.78 -29.66
CA THR A 448 6.18 -0.01 -30.88
C THR A 448 7.38 -0.91 -31.18
N ILE A 449 7.09 -2.14 -31.59
CA ILE A 449 8.04 -3.18 -32.01
C ILE A 449 7.97 -3.30 -33.53
N THR A 450 9.12 -3.30 -34.21
CA THR A 450 9.19 -3.45 -35.67
C THR A 450 10.43 -4.25 -36.08
N GLY A 451 10.44 -4.87 -37.26
CA GLY A 451 11.66 -5.47 -37.82
C GLY A 451 11.40 -6.08 -39.19
N SER A 452 12.44 -6.37 -39.97
CA SER A 452 12.25 -6.97 -41.31
C SER A 452 11.47 -8.30 -41.27
N ASN A 453 11.57 -9.04 -40.15
CA ASN A 453 10.82 -10.27 -39.88
C ASN A 453 9.71 -10.12 -38.82
N HIS A 454 9.45 -8.90 -38.36
CA HIS A 454 8.44 -8.59 -37.35
C HIS A 454 7.42 -7.58 -37.89
N PHE A 455 6.14 -7.90 -37.74
CA PHE A 455 5.08 -6.93 -38.01
C PHE A 455 5.12 -5.81 -36.98
N ALA A 456 4.53 -4.65 -37.30
CA ALA A 456 4.51 -3.53 -36.38
C ALA A 456 3.53 -3.81 -35.22
N ASP A 457 4.10 -4.08 -34.05
CA ASP A 457 3.42 -4.61 -32.87
C ASP A 457 3.58 -3.65 -31.69
N ALA A 458 2.80 -3.85 -30.62
CA ALA A 458 2.89 -3.10 -29.38
C ALA A 458 3.57 -3.93 -28.31
N GLY A 459 4.46 -3.32 -27.52
CA GLY A 459 5.15 -4.00 -26.43
C GLY A 459 5.49 -3.10 -25.25
N PHE A 460 5.95 -3.73 -24.18
CA PHE A 460 6.52 -3.04 -23.03
C PHE A 460 7.64 -3.87 -22.38
N THR A 461 8.45 -3.20 -21.56
CA THR A 461 9.30 -3.82 -20.54
C THR A 461 9.36 -2.91 -19.31
N GLY A 462 10.09 -3.31 -18.27
CA GLY A 462 10.24 -2.52 -17.06
C GLY A 462 11.49 -2.86 -16.25
N ARG A 463 11.56 -2.27 -15.06
CA ARG A 463 12.56 -2.55 -14.03
C ARG A 463 11.99 -2.33 -12.63
N LEU A 464 12.46 -3.13 -11.69
CA LEU A 464 12.27 -2.90 -10.27
C LEU A 464 13.17 -1.77 -9.78
N VAL A 465 12.82 -1.19 -8.63
CA VAL A 465 13.65 -0.17 -7.98
C VAL A 465 14.96 -0.78 -7.46
N SER A 466 14.91 -2.06 -7.09
CA SER A 466 16.03 -2.87 -6.60
C SER A 466 16.94 -3.43 -7.69
N ASP A 467 16.57 -3.29 -8.97
CA ASP A 467 17.39 -3.78 -10.08
C ASP A 467 18.75 -3.07 -10.13
N PRO A 468 19.82 -3.75 -10.59
CA PRO A 468 21.12 -3.12 -10.81
C PRO A 468 21.02 -1.84 -11.63
N ALA A 469 21.79 -0.82 -11.22
CA ALA A 469 21.75 0.48 -11.87
C ALA A 469 22.09 0.39 -13.37
N GLY A 470 21.36 1.13 -14.19
CA GLY A 470 21.52 1.16 -15.65
C GLY A 470 20.93 -0.04 -16.40
N THR A 471 20.20 -0.93 -15.72
CA THR A 471 19.56 -2.10 -16.35
C THR A 471 18.04 -2.00 -16.42
N MET A 472 17.47 -2.57 -17.49
CA MET A 472 16.08 -3.03 -17.56
C MET A 472 16.13 -4.52 -17.90
N PRO A 473 16.26 -5.39 -16.88
CA PRO A 473 16.67 -6.79 -17.08
C PRO A 473 15.55 -7.68 -17.61
N TYR A 474 14.30 -7.20 -17.59
CA TYR A 474 13.14 -7.99 -17.99
C TYR A 474 12.98 -8.05 -19.51
N ALA A 475 12.61 -9.23 -20.00
CA ALA A 475 12.32 -9.45 -21.41
C ALA A 475 11.16 -8.57 -21.89
N VAL A 476 11.20 -8.19 -23.17
CA VAL A 476 10.09 -7.48 -23.81
C VAL A 476 8.85 -8.37 -23.86
N VAL A 477 7.73 -7.83 -23.39
CA VAL A 477 6.43 -8.48 -23.45
C VAL A 477 5.60 -7.83 -24.55
N ASN A 478 5.14 -8.65 -25.49
CA ASN A 478 4.23 -8.18 -26.53
C ASN A 478 2.82 -7.96 -25.94
N ILE A 479 2.25 -6.79 -26.19
CA ILE A 479 0.87 -6.43 -25.82
C ILE A 479 -0.10 -6.98 -26.86
N THR A 480 0.28 -6.91 -28.13
CA THR A 480 -0.47 -7.48 -29.26
C THR A 480 0.31 -8.62 -29.90
N ASN A 481 -0.30 -9.30 -30.88
CA ASN A 481 0.37 -10.36 -31.63
C ASN A 481 -0.12 -10.31 -33.07
N THR A 482 0.25 -9.25 -33.77
CA THR A 482 -0.27 -8.99 -35.12
C THR A 482 0.39 -9.89 -36.16
N SER A 483 -0.39 -10.22 -37.20
CA SER A 483 0.07 -10.99 -38.36
C SER A 483 -0.10 -10.23 -39.67
N ALA A 484 -0.41 -8.93 -39.59
CA ALA A 484 -0.78 -8.10 -40.73
C ALA A 484 0.35 -7.16 -41.15
N ALA A 485 0.53 -7.02 -42.47
CA ALA A 485 1.40 -6.00 -43.05
C ALA A 485 0.76 -4.62 -42.99
N TYR A 486 1.58 -3.57 -43.00
CA TYR A 486 1.13 -2.19 -43.00
C TYR A 486 1.67 -1.43 -44.21
N ASN A 487 0.86 -1.33 -45.25
CA ASN A 487 1.13 -0.60 -46.49
C ASN A 487 -0.10 0.22 -46.92
N PRO A 488 -0.64 1.11 -46.06
CA PRO A 488 -1.84 1.89 -46.35
C PRO A 488 -1.78 2.56 -47.73
N PRO A 489 -2.73 2.30 -48.64
CA PRO A 489 -2.70 2.85 -49.99
C PRO A 489 -2.89 4.37 -50.00
N GLN A 490 -3.57 4.92 -48.99
CA GLN A 490 -3.72 6.37 -48.80
C GLN A 490 -2.43 7.08 -48.36
N ASP A 491 -1.43 6.33 -47.87
CA ASP A 491 -0.15 6.88 -47.48
C ASP A 491 0.89 6.66 -48.58
N THR A 492 1.15 7.74 -49.32
CA THR A 492 2.16 7.78 -50.38
C THR A 492 3.50 8.33 -49.89
N SER A 493 3.63 8.64 -48.59
CA SER A 493 4.87 9.17 -48.03
C SER A 493 6.00 8.12 -47.98
N SER A 494 7.23 8.61 -48.04
CA SER A 494 8.45 7.81 -47.90
C SER A 494 9.43 8.59 -47.02
N PRO A 495 9.64 8.19 -45.75
CA PRO A 495 9.02 7.06 -45.04
C PRO A 495 7.50 7.22 -44.84
N ARG A 496 6.80 6.11 -44.58
CA ARG A 496 5.36 6.06 -44.27
C ARG A 496 5.07 6.62 -42.88
N GLN A 497 3.97 7.34 -42.71
CA GLN A 497 3.62 7.88 -41.38
C GLN A 497 3.11 6.75 -40.47
N TRP A 498 3.57 6.76 -39.22
CA TRP A 498 3.12 5.84 -38.17
C TRP A 498 2.36 6.62 -37.11
N GLY A 499 3.07 7.45 -36.34
CA GLY A 499 2.51 8.34 -35.34
C GLY A 499 3.59 9.24 -34.77
N SER A 500 3.23 10.09 -33.80
CA SER A 500 4.16 11.05 -33.22
C SER A 500 4.73 10.66 -31.86
N TYR A 501 3.99 9.85 -31.11
CA TYR A 501 4.28 9.50 -29.72
C TYR A 501 3.32 8.39 -29.26
N SER A 502 3.69 7.79 -28.13
CA SER A 502 2.85 6.90 -27.32
C SER A 502 2.72 7.45 -25.91
N ALA A 503 1.89 6.83 -25.08
CA ALA A 503 1.69 7.27 -23.69
C ALA A 503 1.68 6.11 -22.70
N THR A 504 2.23 6.35 -21.51
CA THR A 504 2.06 5.51 -20.33
C THR A 504 1.73 6.42 -19.15
N SER A 505 0.75 6.02 -18.35
CA SER A 505 0.17 6.82 -17.28
C SER A 505 0.00 5.97 -16.01
N LEU A 506 0.12 6.60 -14.85
CA LEU A 506 0.02 5.96 -13.54
C LEU A 506 -1.41 6.07 -13.00
N ASP A 507 -1.97 4.96 -12.50
CA ASP A 507 -3.31 4.95 -11.91
C ASP A 507 -3.34 5.88 -10.69
N PRO A 508 -4.16 6.95 -10.70
CA PRO A 508 -4.18 7.91 -9.61
C PRO A 508 -4.85 7.37 -8.35
N CYS A 509 -5.52 6.20 -8.40
CA CYS A 509 -6.09 5.60 -7.21
C CYS A 509 -5.05 4.92 -6.34
N ASP A 510 -4.17 4.11 -6.93
CA ASP A 510 -3.25 3.22 -6.21
C ASP A 510 -1.78 3.66 -6.25
N ASP A 511 -1.42 4.55 -7.18
CA ASP A 511 -0.05 5.02 -7.41
C ASP A 511 0.97 3.88 -7.66
N MET A 512 0.49 2.71 -8.09
CA MET A 512 1.24 1.48 -8.36
C MET A 512 1.03 1.00 -9.80
N THR A 513 -0.24 0.86 -10.20
CA THR A 513 -0.67 0.30 -11.49
C THR A 513 -0.37 1.27 -12.61
N MET A 514 0.28 0.81 -13.67
CA MET A 514 0.54 1.63 -14.85
C MET A 514 -0.34 1.19 -16.02
N TRP A 515 -0.65 2.12 -16.90
CA TRP A 515 -1.43 1.88 -18.10
C TRP A 515 -0.71 2.44 -19.30
N THR A 516 -0.52 1.62 -20.32
CA THR A 516 0.18 2.01 -21.55
C THR A 516 -0.74 1.93 -22.75
N ILE A 517 -0.58 2.85 -23.71
CA ILE A 517 -1.28 2.84 -24.99
C ILE A 517 -0.29 2.95 -26.13
N GLN A 518 -0.34 1.98 -27.05
CA GLN A 518 0.63 1.82 -28.13
C GLN A 518 -0.06 1.61 -29.46
N GLU A 519 0.56 2.11 -30.52
CA GLU A 519 0.14 1.87 -31.90
C GLU A 519 0.66 0.53 -32.42
N TYR A 520 -0.20 -0.19 -33.15
CA TYR A 520 0.10 -1.47 -33.78
C TYR A 520 -0.67 -1.65 -35.09
N THR A 521 -0.28 -2.62 -35.92
CA THR A 521 -1.06 -2.99 -37.11
C THR A 521 -2.25 -3.85 -36.71
N ALA A 522 -3.46 -3.28 -36.71
CA ALA A 522 -4.67 -3.99 -36.28
C ALA A 522 -5.22 -4.97 -37.32
N SER A 523 -5.08 -4.64 -38.60
CA SER A 523 -5.35 -5.50 -39.74
C SER A 523 -4.50 -5.05 -40.92
N ALA A 524 -4.55 -5.77 -42.05
CA ALA A 524 -3.78 -5.40 -43.24
C ALA A 524 -4.03 -3.93 -43.58
N ASP A 525 -2.95 -3.16 -43.66
CA ASP A 525 -2.92 -1.75 -44.05
C ASP A 525 -3.70 -0.79 -43.12
N THR A 526 -4.00 -1.24 -41.89
CA THR A 526 -4.80 -0.53 -40.89
C THR A 526 -4.05 -0.43 -39.57
N TRP A 527 -3.95 0.78 -39.04
CA TRP A 527 -3.43 1.02 -37.68
C TRP A 527 -4.52 0.79 -36.63
N GLY A 528 -4.10 0.47 -35.41
CA GLY A 528 -4.92 0.49 -34.21
C GLY A 528 -4.10 0.94 -33.00
N VAL A 529 -4.79 1.43 -31.97
CA VAL A 529 -4.18 1.78 -30.68
C VAL A 529 -4.71 0.84 -29.59
N ARG A 530 -3.80 0.14 -28.93
CA ARG A 530 -4.09 -0.87 -27.91
C ARG A 530 -3.74 -0.32 -26.53
N VAL A 531 -4.68 -0.43 -25.59
CA VAL A 531 -4.50 -0.05 -24.19
C VAL A 531 -4.22 -1.30 -23.38
N ALA A 532 -3.22 -1.26 -22.49
CA ALA A 532 -2.83 -2.35 -21.63
C ALA A 532 -2.65 -1.91 -20.17
N LYS A 533 -3.18 -2.73 -19.25
CA LYS A 533 -3.00 -2.59 -17.81
C LYS A 533 -1.77 -3.37 -17.35
N LEU A 534 -0.85 -2.69 -16.68
CA LEU A 534 0.43 -3.21 -16.20
C LEU A 534 0.41 -3.21 -14.67
N MET A 535 0.35 -4.39 -14.07
CA MET A 535 0.36 -4.56 -12.62
C MET A 535 1.78 -4.47 -12.09
N ALA A 536 1.97 -3.80 -10.96
CA ALA A 536 3.20 -3.86 -10.18
C ALA A 536 3.38 -5.27 -9.56
N PRO A 537 4.53 -5.58 -8.95
CA PRO A 537 4.69 -6.84 -8.25
C PRO A 537 3.72 -6.91 -7.06
N PRO A 538 3.12 -8.09 -6.79
CA PRO A 538 2.29 -8.28 -5.60
C PRO A 538 3.13 -8.12 -4.31
N PRO A 539 2.51 -7.85 -3.15
CA PRO A 539 3.22 -7.92 -1.89
C PRO A 539 3.83 -9.31 -1.70
N ALA A 540 5.08 -9.38 -1.23
CA ALA A 540 5.78 -10.65 -1.04
C ALA A 540 5.24 -11.42 0.18
N ALA A 541 5.66 -12.68 0.33
CA ALA A 541 5.33 -13.51 1.50
C ALA A 541 5.62 -12.77 2.81
N ILE A 542 4.67 -12.83 3.75
CA ILE A 542 4.87 -12.34 5.11
C ILE A 542 5.97 -13.21 5.75
N VAL A 543 7.04 -12.58 6.22
CA VAL A 543 8.22 -13.24 6.81
C VAL A 543 7.97 -13.56 8.28
N SER A 544 7.40 -12.63 9.03
CA SER A 544 7.09 -12.83 10.45
C SER A 544 6.04 -11.86 10.98
N VAL A 545 5.35 -12.28 12.04
CA VAL A 545 4.44 -11.45 12.85
C VAL A 545 4.95 -11.46 14.29
N SER A 546 5.05 -10.29 14.92
CA SER A 546 5.53 -10.18 16.30
C SER A 546 4.65 -9.23 17.13
N PRO A 547 4.07 -9.69 18.26
CA PRO A 547 4.02 -11.09 18.71
C PRO A 547 3.17 -11.97 17.78
N SER A 548 3.55 -13.24 17.59
CA SER A 548 2.75 -14.22 16.82
C SER A 548 1.77 -15.01 17.70
N THR A 549 1.84 -14.86 19.01
CA THR A 549 0.95 -15.52 19.97
C THR A 549 0.41 -14.46 20.92
N ILE A 550 -0.92 -14.36 21.00
CA ILE A 550 -1.60 -13.26 21.69
C ILE A 550 -2.72 -13.86 22.56
N PRO A 551 -2.85 -13.45 23.83
CA PRO A 551 -4.03 -13.75 24.62
C PRO A 551 -5.30 -13.16 23.98
N ARG A 552 -6.45 -13.83 24.14
CA ARG A 552 -7.76 -13.21 23.90
C ARG A 552 -8.10 -12.19 25.00
N GLY A 553 -9.09 -11.34 24.75
CA GLY A 553 -9.64 -10.39 25.72
C GLY A 553 -9.01 -9.00 25.70
N LEU A 554 -7.92 -8.81 24.96
CA LEU A 554 -7.20 -7.53 24.94
C LEU A 554 -7.86 -6.54 23.98
N ALA A 555 -8.21 -5.37 24.50
CA ALA A 555 -8.85 -4.28 23.75
C ALA A 555 -7.97 -3.73 22.62
N ALA A 556 -6.64 -3.70 22.80
CA ALA A 556 -5.68 -3.26 21.80
C ALA A 556 -4.30 -3.94 21.93
N VAL A 557 -3.85 -4.60 20.86
CA VAL A 557 -2.52 -5.24 20.79
C VAL A 557 -1.80 -4.77 19.54
N LYS A 558 -0.54 -4.34 19.68
CA LYS A 558 0.30 -3.94 18.55
C LYS A 558 1.06 -5.13 17.96
N LEU A 559 0.93 -5.33 16.66
CA LEU A 559 1.60 -6.36 15.87
C LEU A 559 2.56 -5.72 14.88
N THR A 560 3.79 -6.18 14.85
CA THR A 560 4.75 -5.83 13.80
C THR A 560 4.75 -6.93 12.74
N ILE A 561 4.37 -6.57 11.53
CA ILE A 561 4.36 -7.46 10.36
C ILE A 561 5.61 -7.16 9.55
N THR A 562 6.43 -8.18 9.32
CA THR A 562 7.65 -8.08 8.51
C THR A 562 7.46 -8.84 7.21
N GLY A 563 7.86 -8.23 6.09
CA GLY A 563 7.75 -8.81 4.76
C GLY A 563 8.52 -7.98 3.75
N ALA A 564 8.06 -7.94 2.50
CA ALA A 564 8.61 -7.09 1.45
C ALA A 564 7.51 -6.64 0.48
N ASP A 565 7.80 -5.60 -0.29
CA ASP A 565 6.93 -5.02 -1.32
C ASP A 565 5.58 -4.52 -0.80
N TYR A 566 5.51 -4.16 0.49
CA TYR A 566 4.39 -3.37 1.02
C TYR A 566 4.45 -1.95 0.47
N TYR A 567 3.29 -1.37 0.15
CA TYR A 567 3.23 0.00 -0.31
C TYR A 567 1.97 0.68 0.17
N ASP A 568 2.11 1.91 0.69
CA ASP A 568 1.00 2.78 1.02
C ASP A 568 1.26 4.16 0.41
N PRO A 569 0.40 4.65 -0.49
CA PRO A 569 0.62 5.94 -1.14
C PRO A 569 0.39 7.09 -0.16
N ALA A 570 0.76 8.30 -0.59
CA ALA A 570 0.52 9.51 0.17
C ALA A 570 -0.97 9.66 0.55
N ALA A 571 -1.26 10.26 1.70
CA ALA A 571 -2.60 10.28 2.29
C ALA A 571 -3.70 10.93 1.41
N ASN A 572 -3.32 11.72 0.40
CA ASN A 572 -4.22 12.34 -0.58
C ASN A 572 -4.62 11.40 -1.74
N VAL A 573 -4.11 10.16 -1.76
CA VAL A 573 -4.43 9.12 -2.73
C VAL A 573 -5.51 8.19 -2.18
N SER A 574 -6.47 7.78 -3.00
CA SER A 574 -7.72 7.15 -2.52
C SER A 574 -7.63 5.65 -2.21
N CYS A 575 -6.86 4.87 -2.96
CA CYS A 575 -6.61 3.47 -2.66
C CYS A 575 -5.45 3.39 -1.66
N ARG A 576 -5.60 2.62 -0.59
CA ARG A 576 -4.64 2.54 0.54
C ARG A 576 -4.27 1.10 0.82
N LEU A 577 -3.15 0.90 1.52
CA LEU A 577 -2.76 -0.39 2.06
C LEU A 577 -3.82 -0.90 3.04
N GLN A 578 -4.13 -2.19 2.99
CA GLN A 578 -5.15 -2.82 3.83
C GLN A 578 -4.61 -4.10 4.47
N ALA A 579 -5.16 -4.45 5.64
CA ALA A 579 -4.90 -5.71 6.31
C ALA A 579 -6.19 -6.25 6.89
N SER A 580 -6.32 -7.56 6.90
CA SER A 580 -7.38 -8.28 7.59
C SER A 580 -6.81 -9.49 8.30
N ILE A 581 -7.36 -9.79 9.48
CA ILE A 581 -7.04 -11.00 10.22
C ILE A 581 -8.34 -11.76 10.44
N ALA A 582 -8.35 -13.04 10.10
CA ALA A 582 -9.56 -13.86 10.18
C ALA A 582 -10.13 -13.85 11.61
N GLY A 583 -11.35 -13.32 11.78
CA GLY A 583 -12.05 -13.30 13.06
C GLY A 583 -11.49 -12.32 14.11
N LEU A 584 -10.63 -11.37 13.72
CA LEU A 584 -10.17 -10.27 14.58
C LEU A 584 -10.47 -8.92 13.94
N THR A 585 -10.67 -7.90 14.78
CA THR A 585 -10.84 -6.52 14.34
C THR A 585 -9.47 -5.83 14.25
N VAL A 586 -9.09 -5.38 13.06
CA VAL A 586 -7.91 -4.50 12.87
C VAL A 586 -8.37 -3.06 13.12
N MET A 587 -7.95 -2.48 14.24
CA MET A 587 -8.34 -1.13 14.66
C MET A 587 -7.58 -0.05 13.89
N SER A 588 -6.29 -0.28 13.66
CA SER A 588 -5.43 0.65 12.93
C SER A 588 -4.29 -0.06 12.22
N MET A 589 -3.77 0.62 11.21
CA MET A 589 -2.57 0.22 10.47
C MET A 589 -1.65 1.43 10.33
N GLN A 590 -0.37 1.19 10.52
CA GLN A 590 0.71 2.11 10.24
C GLN A 590 1.66 1.47 9.23
N TYR A 591 1.80 2.10 8.06
CA TYR A 591 2.87 1.78 7.13
C TYR A 591 4.19 2.38 7.63
N ASN A 592 5.17 1.53 7.93
CA ASN A 592 6.48 1.97 8.43
C ASN A 592 7.51 2.04 7.30
N SER A 593 7.53 1.02 6.45
CA SER A 593 8.46 0.89 5.33
C SER A 593 7.97 -0.20 4.36
N PRO A 594 8.60 -0.35 3.18
CA PRO A 594 8.26 -1.44 2.26
C PRO A 594 8.40 -2.86 2.84
N THR A 595 9.06 -3.00 4.00
CA THR A 595 9.29 -4.29 4.67
C THR A 595 8.62 -4.40 6.04
N SER A 596 7.90 -3.37 6.50
CA SER A 596 7.31 -3.36 7.83
C SER A 596 6.01 -2.58 7.92
N ILE A 597 5.00 -3.19 8.54
CA ILE A 597 3.71 -2.61 8.89
C ILE A 597 3.49 -2.84 10.39
N THR A 598 2.87 -1.88 11.07
CA THR A 598 2.34 -2.09 12.43
C THR A 598 0.81 -2.11 12.39
N LEU A 599 0.20 -3.16 12.95
CA LEU A 599 -1.24 -3.25 13.14
C LEU A 599 -1.56 -3.05 14.62
N THR A 600 -2.69 -2.42 14.92
CA THR A 600 -3.32 -2.53 16.25
C THR A 600 -4.58 -3.35 16.09
N VAL A 601 -4.71 -4.42 16.87
CA VAL A 601 -5.82 -5.38 16.78
C VAL A 601 -6.54 -5.49 18.10
N ASN A 602 -7.85 -5.69 18.05
CA ASN A 602 -8.66 -6.04 19.20
C ASN A 602 -8.88 -7.56 19.20
N THR A 603 -8.68 -8.18 20.36
CA THR A 603 -8.81 -9.64 20.58
C THR A 603 -9.94 -10.00 21.54
N THR A 604 -10.77 -9.03 21.90
CA THR A 604 -11.95 -9.19 22.73
C THR A 604 -12.99 -10.07 22.03
N GLY A 605 -13.53 -11.06 22.72
CA GLY A 605 -14.40 -12.08 22.12
C GLY A 605 -13.76 -12.98 21.05
N ALA A 606 -12.44 -12.92 20.85
CA ALA A 606 -11.76 -13.71 19.82
C ALA A 606 -11.77 -15.21 20.14
N SER A 607 -12.08 -16.03 19.13
CA SER A 607 -11.99 -17.49 19.26
C SER A 607 -10.52 -17.95 19.32
N LEU A 608 -10.24 -18.97 20.13
CA LEU A 608 -8.91 -19.57 20.25
C LEU A 608 -8.43 -20.19 18.92
N GLY A 609 -7.11 -20.33 18.80
CA GLY A 609 -6.45 -20.99 17.69
C GLY A 609 -5.83 -20.04 16.67
N THR A 610 -5.37 -20.63 15.56
CA THR A 610 -4.62 -19.94 14.52
C THR A 610 -5.51 -19.03 13.67
N LYS A 611 -5.05 -17.81 13.39
CA LYS A 611 -5.70 -16.81 12.53
C LYS A 611 -4.83 -16.50 11.33
N ASP A 612 -5.47 -16.43 10.16
CA ASP A 612 -4.81 -16.05 8.91
C ASP A 612 -4.71 -14.52 8.82
N LEU A 613 -3.54 -14.03 8.42
CA LEU A 613 -3.30 -12.60 8.17
C LEU A 613 -3.19 -12.37 6.67
N THR A 614 -4.00 -11.45 6.14
CA THR A 614 -3.91 -11.00 4.74
C THR A 614 -3.49 -9.54 4.68
N ILE A 615 -2.48 -9.24 3.88
CA ILE A 615 -2.07 -7.88 3.52
C ILE A 615 -2.44 -7.65 2.06
N THR A 616 -3.10 -6.53 1.76
CA THR A 616 -3.54 -6.15 0.41
C THR A 616 -2.98 -4.78 0.06
N ASN A 617 -2.13 -4.73 -0.96
CA ASN A 617 -1.60 -3.49 -1.51
C ASN A 617 -2.72 -2.67 -2.19
N PRO A 618 -2.53 -1.35 -2.36
CA PRO A 618 -3.51 -0.43 -2.95
C PRO A 618 -4.05 -0.84 -4.34
N ASP A 619 -3.28 -1.59 -5.12
CA ASP A 619 -3.68 -2.10 -6.44
C ASP A 619 -4.59 -3.35 -6.37
N GLY A 620 -4.91 -3.81 -5.16
CA GLY A 620 -5.77 -4.95 -4.87
C GLY A 620 -5.05 -6.30 -4.84
N GLN A 621 -3.73 -6.34 -5.09
CA GLN A 621 -2.97 -7.57 -4.94
C GLN A 621 -2.70 -7.88 -3.47
N SER A 622 -2.82 -9.15 -3.08
CA SER A 622 -2.73 -9.55 -1.68
C SER A 622 -1.84 -10.76 -1.46
N VAL A 623 -1.39 -10.88 -0.20
CA VAL A 623 -0.65 -12.02 0.33
C VAL A 623 -1.28 -12.45 1.63
N THR A 624 -1.45 -13.76 1.82
CA THR A 624 -2.00 -14.35 3.05
C THR A 624 -0.97 -15.27 3.68
N SER A 625 -0.71 -15.07 4.98
CA SER A 625 0.01 -16.04 5.81
C SER A 625 -1.00 -16.81 6.63
N ASN A 626 -1.10 -18.11 6.35
CA ASN A 626 -2.00 -19.01 7.07
C ASN A 626 -1.46 -19.26 8.48
N GLY A 627 -2.33 -19.13 9.48
CA GLY A 627 -1.99 -19.29 10.89
C GLY A 627 -0.88 -18.37 11.39
N ALA A 628 -0.78 -17.16 10.84
CA ALA A 628 0.24 -16.18 11.19
C ALA A 628 0.21 -15.76 12.67
N ILE A 629 -0.98 -15.83 13.28
CA ILE A 629 -1.23 -15.43 14.67
C ILE A 629 -1.91 -16.59 15.38
N THR A 630 -1.54 -16.88 16.62
CA THR A 630 -2.23 -17.84 17.48
C THR A 630 -2.89 -17.12 18.64
N ILE A 631 -4.22 -17.19 18.71
CA ILE A 631 -4.97 -16.72 19.87
C ILE A 631 -4.99 -17.81 20.94
N VAL A 632 -4.49 -17.48 22.11
CA VAL A 632 -4.47 -18.35 23.29
C VAL A 632 -5.43 -17.82 24.36
N ALA A 633 -5.72 -18.65 25.36
CA ALA A 633 -6.46 -18.18 26.53
C ALA A 633 -5.69 -17.04 27.22
N GLY A 634 -6.44 -16.13 27.83
CA GLY A 634 -5.92 -15.14 28.77
C GLY A 634 -5.24 -15.81 29.96
N THR A 635 -4.53 -15.02 30.75
CA THR A 635 -4.19 -15.42 32.11
C THR A 635 -5.48 -15.48 32.92
N PRO A 636 -5.79 -16.55 33.67
CA PRO A 636 -6.92 -16.55 34.58
C PRO A 636 -6.69 -15.62 35.78
N GLU A 637 -7.75 -15.00 36.27
CA GLU A 637 -7.77 -14.35 37.58
C GLU A 637 -7.77 -15.40 38.68
N THR A 638 -7.18 -15.01 39.82
CA THR A 638 -6.95 -15.93 40.91
C THR A 638 -7.39 -15.34 42.25
N VAL A 639 -7.79 -16.21 43.17
CA VAL A 639 -8.33 -15.78 44.46
C VAL A 639 -7.31 -15.01 45.31
N GLY A 640 -7.81 -14.00 46.01
CA GLY A 640 -7.13 -13.33 47.12
C GLY A 640 -8.09 -13.12 48.28
N ILE A 641 -7.53 -12.83 49.46
CA ILE A 641 -8.31 -12.37 50.61
C ILE A 641 -7.66 -11.15 51.24
N PHE A 642 -8.46 -10.22 51.73
CA PHE A 642 -8.01 -9.21 52.68
C PHE A 642 -8.41 -9.64 54.08
N ARG A 643 -7.47 -9.58 55.02
CA ARG A 643 -7.70 -9.86 56.43
C ARG A 643 -7.78 -8.56 57.21
N PRO A 644 -8.97 -8.17 57.69
CA PRO A 644 -9.10 -6.94 58.47
C PRO A 644 -8.32 -6.97 59.78
N ALA A 645 -8.11 -8.15 60.38
CA ALA A 645 -7.43 -8.27 61.67
C ALA A 645 -5.98 -7.74 61.67
N ASP A 646 -5.30 -7.79 60.52
CA ASP A 646 -3.91 -7.33 60.34
C ASP A 646 -3.73 -6.35 59.17
N GLY A 647 -4.82 -5.95 58.49
CA GLY A 647 -4.78 -4.99 57.38
C GLY A 647 -3.98 -5.48 56.17
N THR A 648 -3.95 -6.79 55.94
CA THR A 648 -3.06 -7.41 54.93
C THR A 648 -3.85 -8.15 53.85
N PHE A 649 -3.43 -7.95 52.60
CA PHE A 649 -3.86 -8.71 51.43
C PHE A 649 -3.02 -9.99 51.32
N TYR A 650 -3.68 -11.13 51.17
CA TYR A 650 -3.09 -12.46 51.01
C TYR A 650 -3.53 -13.00 49.64
N LEU A 651 -2.64 -12.94 48.66
CA LEU A 651 -2.94 -13.20 47.24
C LEU A 651 -2.41 -14.58 46.82
N ARG A 652 -3.18 -15.34 46.04
CA ARG A 652 -2.73 -16.62 45.46
C ARG A 652 -2.60 -16.51 43.95
N ASN A 653 -1.55 -17.08 43.39
CA ASN A 653 -1.36 -17.19 41.94
C ASN A 653 -2.08 -18.40 41.31
N SER A 654 -2.94 -19.09 42.06
CA SER A 654 -3.73 -20.22 41.54
C SER A 654 -5.04 -20.40 42.31
N ASN A 655 -6.07 -20.89 41.62
CA ASN A 655 -7.37 -21.24 42.21
C ASN A 655 -7.34 -22.62 42.89
N THR A 656 -6.40 -22.81 43.83
CA THR A 656 -6.21 -24.06 44.58
C THR A 656 -6.10 -23.81 46.09
N THR A 657 -6.38 -24.84 46.89
CA THR A 657 -6.23 -24.81 48.36
C THR A 657 -4.77 -24.63 48.78
N GLY A 658 -4.51 -23.85 49.83
CA GLY A 658 -3.16 -23.67 50.40
C GLY A 658 -2.90 -22.25 50.92
N THR A 659 -1.63 -21.86 51.01
CA THR A 659 -1.17 -20.59 51.62
C THR A 659 -0.94 -19.49 50.59
N ALA A 660 -1.08 -18.23 50.99
CA ALA A 660 -0.82 -17.08 50.11
C ALA A 660 0.57 -17.15 49.46
N ASP A 661 0.64 -16.79 48.17
CA ASP A 661 1.90 -16.65 47.43
C ASP A 661 2.51 -15.26 47.64
N ARG A 662 1.65 -14.25 47.89
CA ARG A 662 2.06 -12.87 48.20
C ARG A 662 1.26 -12.30 49.36
N GLN A 663 1.92 -11.46 50.14
CA GLN A 663 1.32 -10.72 51.24
C GLN A 663 1.69 -9.25 51.10
N ILE A 664 0.71 -8.36 51.20
CA ILE A 664 0.90 -6.92 51.06
C ILE A 664 0.10 -6.23 52.16
N SER A 665 0.78 -5.52 53.07
CA SER A 665 0.12 -4.79 54.14
C SER A 665 -0.30 -3.41 53.62
N PHE A 666 -1.61 -3.20 53.46
CA PHE A 666 -2.16 -1.97 52.91
C PHE A 666 -3.58 -1.72 53.42
N GLY A 667 -3.74 -0.75 54.33
CA GLY A 667 -5.04 -0.37 54.89
C GLY A 667 -5.22 -0.67 56.37
N LEU A 668 -6.40 -0.36 56.88
CA LEU A 668 -6.79 -0.53 58.28
C LEU A 668 -7.87 -1.60 58.44
N ALA A 669 -8.07 -2.06 59.68
CA ALA A 669 -9.06 -3.09 60.01
C ALA A 669 -10.51 -2.73 59.67
N THR A 670 -10.82 -1.45 59.47
CA THR A 670 -12.17 -0.97 59.12
C THR A 670 -12.34 -0.69 57.63
N ASP A 671 -11.27 -0.76 56.85
CA ASP A 671 -11.33 -0.43 55.44
C ASP A 671 -11.90 -1.61 54.64
N LEU A 672 -12.59 -1.31 53.54
CA LEU A 672 -13.11 -2.31 52.60
C LEU A 672 -12.10 -2.53 51.47
N PRO A 673 -11.72 -3.78 51.16
CA PRO A 673 -10.70 -4.04 50.15
C PRO A 673 -11.27 -3.95 48.75
N ILE A 674 -10.42 -3.55 47.82
CA ILE A 674 -10.61 -3.59 46.37
C ILE A 674 -9.28 -3.87 45.70
N VAL A 675 -9.32 -4.23 44.42
CA VAL A 675 -8.17 -4.49 43.57
C VAL A 675 -8.52 -4.08 42.15
N GLY A 676 -7.49 -3.70 41.38
CA GLY A 676 -7.59 -3.29 39.99
C GLY A 676 -6.20 -2.98 39.42
N ASP A 677 -6.06 -2.98 38.10
CA ASP A 677 -4.92 -2.46 37.36
C ASP A 677 -5.12 -0.97 37.08
N TRP A 678 -4.88 -0.18 38.14
CA TRP A 678 -5.04 1.28 38.12
C TRP A 678 -4.17 1.99 37.07
N ASN A 679 -3.08 1.34 36.62
CA ASN A 679 -2.05 1.96 35.80
C ASN A 679 -2.00 1.43 34.35
N GLY A 680 -2.65 0.30 34.07
CA GLY A 680 -2.73 -0.35 32.76
C GLY A 680 -1.55 -1.27 32.45
N ASP A 681 -0.88 -1.86 33.46
CA ASP A 681 0.26 -2.78 33.28
C ASP A 681 -0.13 -4.27 33.19
N GLY A 682 -1.42 -4.57 33.31
CA GLY A 682 -2.02 -5.90 33.31
C GLY A 682 -1.88 -6.65 34.64
N ILE A 683 -1.55 -5.96 35.74
CA ILE A 683 -1.42 -6.53 37.08
C ILE A 683 -2.37 -5.82 38.05
N ASP A 684 -3.24 -6.59 38.67
CA ASP A 684 -4.10 -6.08 39.73
C ASP A 684 -3.31 -5.80 41.01
N SER A 685 -3.53 -4.61 41.56
CA SER A 685 -2.83 -4.13 42.74
C SER A 685 -3.80 -3.70 43.85
N PRO A 686 -3.40 -3.79 45.13
CA PRO A 686 -4.31 -3.51 46.25
C PRO A 686 -4.85 -2.08 46.29
N GLY A 687 -6.09 -1.96 46.75
CA GLY A 687 -6.72 -0.70 47.14
C GLY A 687 -7.66 -0.89 48.33
N VAL A 688 -7.93 0.18 49.06
CA VAL A 688 -8.89 0.15 50.16
C VAL A 688 -9.81 1.37 50.14
N TYR A 689 -11.07 1.15 50.50
CA TYR A 689 -12.08 2.17 50.70
C TYR A 689 -12.38 2.35 52.17
N ARG A 690 -12.14 3.57 52.68
CA ARG A 690 -12.44 3.93 54.05
C ARG A 690 -13.87 4.44 54.15
N ALA A 691 -14.78 3.53 54.51
CA ALA A 691 -16.21 3.82 54.59
C ALA A 691 -16.60 4.91 55.61
N SER A 692 -15.73 5.26 56.57
CA SER A 692 -15.99 6.35 57.52
C SER A 692 -15.80 7.75 56.91
N THR A 693 -15.00 7.88 55.86
CA THR A 693 -14.66 9.16 55.21
C THR A 693 -15.06 9.22 53.74
N GLY A 694 -15.38 8.07 53.11
CA GLY A 694 -15.65 7.98 51.69
C GLY A 694 -14.41 8.05 50.81
N GLU A 695 -13.24 7.77 51.38
CA GLU A 695 -11.94 7.94 50.73
C GLU A 695 -11.38 6.61 50.22
N PHE A 696 -10.91 6.61 48.98
CA PHE A 696 -10.16 5.54 48.33
C PHE A 696 -8.66 5.78 48.53
N PHE A 697 -7.93 4.72 48.86
CA PHE A 697 -6.47 4.68 48.88
C PHE A 697 -6.04 3.53 47.98
N LEU A 698 -5.27 3.80 46.92
CA LEU A 698 -4.85 2.79 45.95
C LEU A 698 -3.32 2.78 45.81
N THR A 699 -2.75 1.60 45.58
CA THR A 699 -1.32 1.42 45.34
C THR A 699 -1.09 0.76 43.98
N ASP A 700 -0.01 1.15 43.29
CA ASP A 700 0.50 0.42 42.12
C ASP A 700 1.53 -0.66 42.54
N SER A 701 1.73 -0.86 43.85
CA SER A 701 2.76 -1.76 44.37
C SER A 701 2.27 -3.21 44.39
N THR A 702 3.06 -4.11 43.80
CA THR A 702 2.77 -5.56 43.76
C THR A 702 3.49 -6.35 44.86
N HIS A 703 4.07 -5.66 45.84
CA HIS A 703 4.88 -6.20 46.94
C HIS A 703 4.91 -5.27 48.15
N ASP A 704 5.19 -5.83 49.32
CA ASP A 704 5.34 -5.11 50.60
C ASP A 704 6.76 -4.51 50.77
N PRO A 705 6.93 -3.29 51.32
CA PRO A 705 5.91 -2.32 51.68
C PRO A 705 5.26 -1.65 50.45
N ALA A 706 3.94 -1.48 50.49
CA ALA A 706 3.19 -0.81 49.44
C ALA A 706 3.24 0.72 49.55
N ALA A 707 3.55 1.40 48.43
CA ALA A 707 3.50 2.86 48.35
C ALA A 707 2.07 3.34 48.05
N LEU A 708 1.61 4.43 48.67
CA LEU A 708 0.34 5.04 48.29
C LEU A 708 0.51 5.84 46.99
N ASN A 709 -0.26 5.50 45.95
CA ASN A 709 -0.21 6.15 44.64
C ASN A 709 -1.39 7.12 44.43
N TYR A 710 -2.59 6.72 44.84
CA TYR A 710 -3.81 7.50 44.66
C TYR A 710 -4.59 7.63 45.98
N SER A 711 -5.11 8.84 46.25
CA SER A 711 -5.99 9.13 47.38
C SER A 711 -7.08 10.11 46.93
N PHE A 712 -8.35 9.71 47.00
CA PHE A 712 -9.46 10.55 46.56
C PHE A 712 -10.78 10.18 47.22
N VAL A 713 -11.76 11.08 47.17
CA VAL A 713 -13.10 10.85 47.75
C VAL A 713 -14.12 10.60 46.65
N LEU A 714 -14.87 9.50 46.80
CA LEU A 714 -16.04 9.16 45.99
C LEU A 714 -17.07 8.47 46.90
N GLY A 715 -18.26 9.07 47.01
CA GLY A 715 -19.33 8.56 47.86
C GLY A 715 -19.40 9.21 49.24
N VAL A 716 -20.24 8.63 50.10
CA VAL A 716 -20.47 9.07 51.48
C VAL A 716 -20.44 7.88 52.44
N PRO A 717 -20.38 8.12 53.77
CA PRO A 717 -20.37 7.01 54.72
C PRO A 717 -21.56 6.06 54.56
N GLY A 718 -21.25 4.76 54.46
CA GLY A 718 -22.23 3.69 54.24
C GLY A 718 -22.34 3.20 52.79
N ASP A 719 -21.69 3.87 51.83
CA ASP A 719 -21.51 3.34 50.49
C ASP A 719 -20.44 2.21 50.50
N THR A 720 -20.46 1.33 49.50
CA THR A 720 -19.51 0.22 49.33
C THR A 720 -18.80 0.33 47.99
N PRO A 721 -17.50 0.03 47.88
CA PRO A 721 -16.76 0.21 46.65
C PRO A 721 -17.05 -0.90 45.63
N ILE A 722 -16.95 -0.57 44.35
CA ILE A 722 -16.86 -1.50 43.21
C ILE A 722 -15.78 -0.98 42.25
N VAL A 723 -15.24 -1.85 41.40
CA VAL A 723 -14.12 -1.56 40.51
C VAL A 723 -14.40 -2.14 39.12
N GLY A 724 -13.97 -1.44 38.08
CA GLY A 724 -13.99 -1.93 36.71
C GLY A 724 -13.55 -0.89 35.68
N ASP A 725 -13.22 -1.34 34.48
CA ASP A 725 -12.97 -0.52 33.29
C ASP A 725 -14.31 -0.15 32.61
N TRP A 726 -14.91 0.96 33.03
CA TRP A 726 -16.23 1.39 32.57
C TRP A 726 -16.23 2.05 31.17
N ASP A 727 -15.06 2.46 30.66
CA ASP A 727 -14.92 3.15 29.36
C ASP A 727 -14.06 2.42 28.32
N GLY A 728 -13.53 1.24 28.66
CA GLY A 728 -12.81 0.34 27.77
C GLY A 728 -11.40 0.82 27.43
N ASP A 729 -10.78 1.62 28.30
CA ASP A 729 -9.44 2.17 28.09
C ASP A 729 -8.30 1.21 28.51
N GLY A 730 -8.67 0.08 29.12
CA GLY A 730 -7.77 -0.95 29.62
C GLY A 730 -7.24 -0.68 31.02
N LYS A 731 -7.86 0.22 31.79
CA LYS A 731 -7.53 0.49 33.20
C LYS A 731 -8.77 0.42 34.07
N GLU A 732 -8.63 -0.17 35.25
CA GLU A 732 -9.73 -0.21 36.20
C GLU A 732 -9.88 1.12 36.94
N SER A 733 -11.14 1.47 37.15
CA SER A 733 -11.58 2.72 37.73
C SER A 733 -12.50 2.49 38.93
N ALA A 734 -12.65 3.50 39.78
CA ALA A 734 -13.42 3.36 41.02
C ALA A 734 -14.91 3.67 40.84
N GLY A 735 -15.74 2.88 41.49
CA GLY A 735 -17.16 3.13 41.65
C GLY A 735 -17.63 2.90 43.08
N ILE A 736 -18.84 3.36 43.38
CA ILE A 736 -19.53 3.04 44.62
C ILE A 736 -20.94 2.53 44.35
N PHE A 737 -21.34 1.54 45.13
CA PHE A 737 -22.72 1.10 45.27
C PHE A 737 -23.27 1.59 46.60
N ARG A 738 -24.49 2.12 46.60
CA ARG A 738 -25.20 2.58 47.79
C ARG A 738 -26.22 1.54 48.25
N PRO A 739 -25.93 0.75 49.30
CA PRO A 739 -26.80 -0.35 49.72
C PRO A 739 -28.14 0.10 50.30
N SER A 740 -28.34 1.39 50.58
CA SER A 740 -29.59 1.92 51.12
C SER A 740 -30.67 2.16 50.06
N ASN A 741 -30.30 2.25 48.77
CA ASN A 741 -31.26 2.52 47.70
C ASN A 741 -30.87 2.02 46.29
N GLY A 742 -29.75 1.31 46.13
CA GLY A 742 -29.33 0.75 44.85
C GLY A 742 -28.72 1.76 43.86
N LEU A 743 -28.38 2.97 44.31
CA LEU A 743 -27.64 3.92 43.47
C LEU A 743 -26.20 3.45 43.26
N ILE A 744 -25.73 3.61 42.02
CA ILE A 744 -24.37 3.32 41.61
C ILE A 744 -23.78 4.60 41.02
N TYR A 745 -22.56 4.93 41.43
CA TYR A 745 -21.78 6.03 40.88
C TYR A 745 -20.44 5.51 40.38
N LEU A 746 -20.16 5.70 39.10
CA LEU A 746 -18.92 5.26 38.45
C LEU A 746 -18.12 6.47 37.99
N ARG A 747 -16.80 6.40 38.14
CA ARG A 747 -15.92 7.51 37.79
C ARG A 747 -14.64 6.98 37.15
N ASN A 748 -14.32 7.48 35.95
CA ASN A 748 -13.18 7.00 35.18
C ASN A 748 -11.86 7.61 35.68
N ALA A 749 -11.92 8.82 36.25
CA ALA A 749 -10.73 9.47 36.82
C ALA A 749 -10.53 9.08 38.29
N LEU A 750 -9.32 8.60 38.64
CA LEU A 750 -8.86 8.32 40.01
C LEU A 750 -8.55 9.61 40.81
N THR A 751 -9.48 10.57 40.80
CA THR A 751 -9.40 11.85 41.52
C THR A 751 -10.74 12.19 42.17
N THR A 752 -10.75 13.08 43.16
CA THR A 752 -12.00 13.56 43.76
C THR A 752 -12.83 14.32 42.72
N GLY A 753 -14.13 14.03 42.62
CA GLY A 753 -15.03 14.68 41.67
C GLY A 753 -16.42 14.04 41.59
N PHE A 754 -17.22 14.53 40.64
CA PHE A 754 -18.54 13.95 40.35
C PHE A 754 -18.41 12.62 39.61
N ALA A 755 -19.43 11.77 39.70
CA ALA A 755 -19.48 10.56 38.90
C ALA A 755 -19.68 10.87 37.41
N ASP A 756 -19.04 10.11 36.54
CA ASP A 756 -19.23 10.18 35.08
C ASP A 756 -20.53 9.46 34.69
N TYR A 757 -20.86 8.37 35.41
CA TYR A 757 -22.11 7.64 35.28
C TYR A 757 -22.83 7.52 36.63
N THR A 758 -24.13 7.77 36.61
CA THR A 758 -25.02 7.54 37.76
C THR A 758 -26.18 6.65 37.33
N MET A 759 -26.28 5.46 37.92
CA MET A 759 -27.30 4.49 37.57
C MET A 759 -27.97 3.87 38.80
N VAL A 760 -29.05 3.13 38.58
CA VAL A 760 -29.76 2.40 39.63
C VAL A 760 -29.90 0.93 39.24
N LEU A 761 -29.38 0.05 40.10
CA LEU A 761 -29.56 -1.39 40.02
C LEU A 761 -29.69 -1.95 41.45
N GLY A 762 -30.58 -2.92 41.63
CA GLY A 762 -30.78 -3.58 42.91
C GLY A 762 -31.71 -2.83 43.86
N ILE A 763 -31.81 -3.36 45.07
CA ILE A 763 -32.68 -2.87 46.15
C ILE A 763 -31.89 -2.77 47.46
N PRO A 764 -32.48 -2.18 48.52
CA PRO A 764 -31.79 -2.07 49.80
C PRO A 764 -31.34 -3.43 50.34
N GLY A 765 -30.06 -3.53 50.72
CA GLY A 765 -29.44 -4.75 51.25
C GLY A 765 -28.78 -5.67 50.21
N ASP A 766 -28.85 -5.33 48.92
CA ASP A 766 -28.01 -5.97 47.91
C ASP A 766 -26.53 -5.58 48.11
N VAL A 767 -25.61 -6.32 47.47
CA VAL A 767 -24.16 -6.07 47.47
C VAL A 767 -23.72 -5.77 46.04
N GLY A 768 -23.07 -4.64 45.80
CA GLY A 768 -22.54 -4.26 44.49
C GLY A 768 -21.34 -5.11 44.07
N ILE A 769 -21.29 -5.44 42.79
CA ILE A 769 -20.19 -6.14 42.10
C ILE A 769 -20.04 -5.53 40.69
N ALA A 770 -18.97 -5.84 39.98
CA ALA A 770 -18.74 -5.39 38.62
C ALA A 770 -17.79 -6.35 37.88
N GLY A 771 -17.96 -6.44 36.56
CA GLY A 771 -17.18 -7.30 35.69
C GLY A 771 -17.65 -7.24 34.24
N ASP A 772 -16.86 -7.80 33.34
CA ASP A 772 -17.17 -7.98 31.92
C ASP A 772 -18.00 -9.26 31.73
N TRP A 773 -19.31 -9.13 31.90
CA TRP A 773 -20.23 -10.27 31.87
C TRP A 773 -20.46 -10.87 30.47
N ASN A 774 -20.11 -10.15 29.41
CA ASN A 774 -20.38 -10.54 28.02
C ASN A 774 -19.10 -10.71 27.18
N GLY A 775 -17.93 -10.41 27.73
CA GLY A 775 -16.63 -10.51 27.08
C GLY A 775 -16.38 -9.43 26.04
N ASP A 776 -16.94 -8.23 26.22
CA ASP A 776 -16.78 -7.09 25.32
C ASP A 776 -15.66 -6.12 25.72
N GLY A 777 -14.93 -6.44 26.79
CA GLY A 777 -13.78 -5.71 27.30
C GLY A 777 -14.16 -4.49 28.12
N ILE A 778 -15.44 -4.31 28.46
CA ILE A 778 -15.95 -3.24 29.30
C ILE A 778 -16.62 -3.84 30.52
N ASP A 779 -16.17 -3.42 31.71
CA ASP A 779 -16.82 -3.82 32.94
C ASP A 779 -18.15 -3.10 33.12
N SER A 780 -19.12 -3.82 33.67
CA SER A 780 -20.44 -3.26 33.93
C SER A 780 -20.98 -3.70 35.30
N PRO A 781 -21.84 -2.89 35.95
CA PRO A 781 -22.26 -3.21 37.31
C PRO A 781 -23.18 -4.42 37.41
N GLY A 782 -23.14 -5.05 38.59
CA GLY A 782 -24.07 -6.09 39.02
C GLY A 782 -24.39 -5.97 40.50
N VAL A 783 -25.36 -6.77 40.97
CA VAL A 783 -25.67 -6.91 42.39
C VAL A 783 -25.87 -8.36 42.78
N TYR A 784 -25.34 -8.74 43.94
CA TYR A 784 -25.71 -9.97 44.63
C TYR A 784 -26.78 -9.68 45.68
N ARG A 785 -27.86 -10.45 45.69
CA ARG A 785 -28.94 -10.32 46.67
C ARG A 785 -28.84 -11.43 47.72
N PRO A 786 -28.36 -11.12 48.95
CA PRO A 786 -28.17 -12.14 49.98
C PRO A 786 -29.46 -12.82 50.43
N SER A 787 -30.61 -12.15 50.29
CA SER A 787 -31.92 -12.68 50.74
C SER A 787 -32.45 -13.85 49.90
N ASN A 788 -31.99 -13.99 48.66
CA ASN A 788 -32.39 -15.08 47.76
C ASN A 788 -31.20 -15.76 47.04
N GLN A 789 -29.96 -15.33 47.31
CA GLN A 789 -28.72 -15.87 46.74
C GLN A 789 -28.65 -15.77 45.21
N ILE A 790 -29.23 -14.71 44.65
CA ILE A 790 -29.22 -14.45 43.21
C ILE A 790 -28.27 -13.30 42.87
N PHE A 791 -27.44 -13.52 41.87
CA PHE A 791 -26.67 -12.49 41.16
C PHE A 791 -27.54 -11.91 40.04
N TYR A 792 -27.54 -10.59 39.92
CA TYR A 792 -28.23 -9.82 38.89
C TYR A 792 -27.18 -8.94 38.20
N VAL A 793 -26.86 -9.20 36.94
CA VAL A 793 -25.80 -8.50 36.20
C VAL A 793 -26.36 -7.83 34.95
N THR A 794 -25.80 -6.69 34.55
CA THR A 794 -26.19 -5.96 33.34
C THR A 794 -24.97 -5.67 32.49
N ASN A 795 -25.12 -5.67 31.16
CA ASN A 795 -24.08 -5.31 30.20
C ASN A 795 -24.17 -3.81 29.83
N GLN A 796 -24.63 -2.96 30.75
CA GLN A 796 -24.92 -1.56 30.48
C GLN A 796 -24.20 -0.65 31.48
N VAL A 797 -23.53 0.37 30.95
CA VAL A 797 -23.04 1.54 31.69
C VAL A 797 -23.78 2.76 31.16
N CYS A 798 -24.62 3.40 31.98
CA CYS A 798 -25.50 4.49 31.56
C CYS A 798 -25.76 5.50 32.67
N ASN A 799 -26.48 6.57 32.32
CA ASN A 799 -27.08 7.50 33.28
C ASN A 799 -28.58 7.21 33.47
N CYS A 800 -28.91 5.98 33.91
CA CYS A 800 -30.28 5.45 33.86
C CYS A 800 -30.56 4.38 34.94
N ALA A 801 -31.84 4.03 35.14
CA ALA A 801 -32.21 2.84 35.90
C ALA A 801 -32.26 1.64 34.95
N VAL A 802 -31.69 0.51 35.36
CA VAL A 802 -31.53 -0.68 34.53
C VAL A 802 -32.13 -1.93 35.17
N PHE A 803 -32.48 -2.90 34.34
CA PHE A 803 -32.79 -4.26 34.76
C PHE A 803 -31.62 -5.16 34.41
N ALA A 804 -31.49 -6.28 35.12
CA ALA A 804 -30.44 -7.25 34.85
C ALA A 804 -30.67 -7.94 33.50
N ASP A 805 -29.61 -8.03 32.69
CA ASP A 805 -29.58 -8.78 31.44
C ASP A 805 -29.45 -10.29 31.71
N ALA A 806 -28.79 -10.66 32.81
CA ALA A 806 -28.70 -12.04 33.28
C ALA A 806 -28.90 -12.13 34.80
N GLN A 807 -29.43 -13.28 35.24
CA GLN A 807 -29.55 -13.63 36.64
C GLN A 807 -29.18 -15.09 36.89
N LEU A 808 -28.48 -15.37 37.99
CA LEU A 808 -28.10 -16.73 38.36
C LEU A 808 -28.14 -16.94 39.87
N GLY A 809 -28.61 -18.12 40.29
CA GLY A 809 -28.53 -18.55 41.68
C GLY A 809 -27.18 -19.22 41.95
N PHE A 810 -26.43 -18.73 42.93
CA PHE A 810 -25.15 -19.31 43.32
C PHE A 810 -24.80 -19.02 44.78
N GLY A 811 -24.28 -20.03 45.48
CA GLY A 811 -23.95 -19.95 46.90
C GLY A 811 -25.10 -20.30 47.85
N SER A 812 -24.93 -19.93 49.12
CA SER A 812 -25.86 -20.19 50.22
C SER A 812 -25.96 -18.95 51.12
N ALA A 813 -27.00 -18.92 51.97
CA ALA A 813 -27.20 -17.81 52.89
C ALA A 813 -25.97 -17.60 53.79
N GLY A 814 -25.45 -16.37 53.83
CA GLY A 814 -24.26 -15.99 54.60
C GLY A 814 -22.94 -16.09 53.83
N ASP A 815 -22.95 -16.56 52.58
CA ASP A 815 -21.78 -16.49 51.72
C ASP A 815 -21.50 -15.04 51.28
N VAL A 816 -20.23 -14.71 51.06
CA VAL A 816 -19.75 -13.39 50.63
C VAL A 816 -19.43 -13.44 49.14
N PRO A 817 -20.07 -12.60 48.29
CA PRO A 817 -19.87 -12.62 46.84
C PRO A 817 -18.57 -11.91 46.43
N PHE A 818 -18.00 -12.35 45.32
CA PHE A 818 -16.94 -11.68 44.57
C PHE A 818 -16.95 -12.24 43.14
N VAL A 819 -16.17 -11.68 42.22
CA VAL A 819 -16.23 -12.00 40.79
C VAL A 819 -14.84 -11.96 40.18
N GLY A 820 -14.66 -12.62 39.04
CA GLY A 820 -13.38 -12.69 38.33
C GLY A 820 -13.40 -13.64 37.13
N ASP A 821 -12.49 -13.47 36.18
CA ASP A 821 -12.30 -14.38 35.04
C ASP A 821 -11.45 -15.62 35.43
N TRP A 822 -12.11 -16.65 35.97
CA TRP A 822 -11.43 -17.82 36.52
C TRP A 822 -10.74 -18.74 35.51
N ASP A 823 -11.03 -18.61 34.20
CA ASP A 823 -10.46 -19.46 33.15
C ASP A 823 -9.75 -18.68 32.03
N GLY A 824 -9.57 -17.37 32.19
CA GLY A 824 -8.86 -16.52 31.23
C GLY A 824 -9.64 -16.42 29.92
N ASN A 825 -10.97 -16.39 29.99
CA ASN A 825 -11.83 -16.30 28.81
C ASN A 825 -12.25 -14.91 28.37
N GLY A 826 -11.90 -13.89 29.16
CA GLY A 826 -12.34 -12.51 29.01
C GLY A 826 -13.77 -12.29 29.49
N VAL A 827 -14.45 -13.29 30.06
CA VAL A 827 -15.80 -13.18 30.61
C VAL A 827 -15.73 -13.41 32.11
N THR A 828 -16.17 -12.42 32.88
CA THR A 828 -16.18 -12.48 34.33
C THR A 828 -17.20 -13.50 34.83
N GLY A 829 -16.72 -14.47 35.62
CA GLY A 829 -17.54 -15.42 36.35
C GLY A 829 -17.93 -14.92 37.74
N VAL A 830 -18.70 -15.72 38.48
CA VAL A 830 -19.09 -15.40 39.87
C VAL A 830 -18.39 -16.31 40.88
N GLY A 831 -18.14 -15.78 42.07
CA GLY A 831 -17.52 -16.46 43.19
C GLY A 831 -18.26 -16.19 44.50
N VAL A 832 -18.20 -17.16 45.42
CA VAL A 832 -18.66 -16.97 46.79
C VAL A 832 -17.69 -17.59 47.80
N PHE A 833 -17.37 -16.85 48.87
CA PHE A 833 -16.64 -17.36 50.03
C PHE A 833 -17.62 -17.68 51.15
N ARG A 834 -17.51 -18.88 51.73
CA ARG A 834 -18.35 -19.35 52.83
C ARG A 834 -17.59 -19.29 54.15
N PRO A 835 -17.83 -18.28 55.01
CA PRO A 835 -17.05 -18.12 56.25
C PRO A 835 -17.26 -19.24 57.27
N SER A 836 -18.37 -19.98 57.19
CA SER A 836 -18.73 -21.04 58.14
C SER A 836 -17.90 -22.31 57.99
N ASN A 837 -17.29 -22.53 56.82
CA ASN A 837 -16.45 -23.70 56.56
C ASN A 837 -15.21 -23.41 55.70
N GLN A 838 -14.91 -22.13 55.45
CA GLN A 838 -13.71 -21.65 54.75
C GLN A 838 -13.61 -22.08 53.28
N LEU A 839 -14.73 -22.55 52.69
CA LEU A 839 -14.76 -22.92 51.28
C LEU A 839 -15.03 -21.71 50.40
N THR A 840 -14.28 -21.63 49.31
CA THR A 840 -14.50 -20.72 48.19
C THR A 840 -14.99 -21.52 47.00
N PHE A 841 -16.05 -21.04 46.36
CA PHE A 841 -16.68 -21.64 45.20
C PHE A 841 -16.62 -20.66 44.04
N LEU A 842 -16.08 -21.08 42.89
CA LEU A 842 -15.95 -20.26 41.69
C LEU A 842 -16.73 -20.89 40.54
N ARG A 843 -17.37 -20.07 39.72
CA ARG A 843 -18.18 -20.50 38.59
C ARG A 843 -17.96 -19.58 37.39
N ASN A 844 -17.64 -20.17 36.25
CA ASN A 844 -17.33 -19.44 35.02
C ASN A 844 -18.63 -19.02 34.32
N ALA A 845 -19.60 -19.94 34.22
CA ALA A 845 -20.83 -19.69 33.49
C ALA A 845 -21.85 -18.86 34.30
N LEU A 846 -22.36 -17.78 33.71
CA LEU A 846 -23.43 -16.93 34.26
C LEU A 846 -24.84 -17.57 34.18
N THR A 847 -24.94 -18.82 34.61
CA THR A 847 -26.19 -19.61 34.71
C THR A 847 -26.25 -20.31 36.06
N THR A 848 -27.44 -20.57 36.60
CA THR A 848 -27.58 -21.31 37.87
C THR A 848 -26.95 -22.71 37.76
N GLY A 849 -26.11 -23.09 38.73
CA GLY A 849 -25.45 -24.40 38.73
C GLY A 849 -24.42 -24.58 39.83
N PHE A 850 -23.67 -25.68 39.74
CA PHE A 850 -22.59 -26.02 40.68
C PHE A 850 -21.32 -25.19 40.41
N ALA A 851 -20.41 -25.14 41.38
CA ALA A 851 -19.12 -24.50 41.19
C ALA A 851 -18.24 -25.30 40.23
N ASP A 852 -17.48 -24.61 39.38
CA ASP A 852 -16.45 -25.20 38.52
C ASP A 852 -15.16 -25.46 39.33
N PHE A 853 -14.87 -24.58 40.30
CA PHE A 853 -13.77 -24.75 41.25
C PHE A 853 -14.28 -24.69 42.69
N THR A 854 -13.69 -25.51 43.56
CA THR A 854 -13.91 -25.47 45.01
C THR A 854 -12.58 -25.61 45.71
N LEU A 855 -12.27 -24.67 46.60
CA LEU A 855 -10.99 -24.61 47.31
C LEU A 855 -11.19 -24.11 48.75
N VAL A 856 -10.21 -24.35 49.61
CA VAL A 856 -10.17 -23.77 50.97
C VAL A 856 -9.14 -22.64 50.96
N TYR A 857 -9.60 -21.41 51.13
CA TYR A 857 -8.73 -20.25 51.21
C TYR A 857 -9.39 -19.10 51.99
N GLY A 858 -8.68 -18.58 53.00
CA GLY A 858 -9.21 -17.60 53.94
C GLY A 858 -9.80 -18.20 55.21
N THR A 859 -10.16 -17.31 56.13
CA THR A 859 -10.70 -17.62 57.45
C THR A 859 -11.93 -16.76 57.74
N THR A 860 -12.67 -17.07 58.82
CA THR A 860 -13.86 -16.30 59.18
C THR A 860 -13.51 -14.83 59.42
N GLY A 861 -14.15 -13.92 58.67
CA GLY A 861 -13.92 -12.48 58.74
C GLY A 861 -13.07 -11.92 57.60
N ASP A 862 -12.36 -12.79 56.87
CA ASP A 862 -11.63 -12.41 55.66
C ASP A 862 -12.60 -11.99 54.54
N LYS A 863 -12.16 -11.08 53.68
CA LYS A 863 -12.92 -10.52 52.57
C LYS A 863 -12.35 -11.04 51.24
N PRO A 864 -13.14 -11.76 50.42
CA PRO A 864 -12.64 -12.33 49.17
C PRO A 864 -12.49 -11.24 48.10
N LEU A 865 -11.54 -11.47 47.20
CA LEU A 865 -11.25 -10.65 46.02
C LEU A 865 -10.59 -11.54 44.95
N ALA A 866 -10.49 -11.04 43.72
CA ALA A 866 -9.88 -11.73 42.60
C ALA A 866 -9.09 -10.75 41.73
N GLY A 867 -8.08 -11.28 41.04
CA GLY A 867 -7.26 -10.50 40.14
C GLY A 867 -6.03 -11.26 39.63
N HIS A 868 -5.27 -10.58 38.78
CA HIS A 868 -4.00 -10.97 38.21
C HIS A 868 -2.85 -10.41 39.03
N TRP A 869 -2.34 -11.16 39.99
CA TRP A 869 -1.34 -10.65 40.93
C TRP A 869 0.09 -10.54 40.36
N GLN A 870 0.31 -10.99 39.13
CA GLN A 870 1.64 -11.03 38.53
C GLN A 870 1.58 -10.97 37.00
N ALA A 871 2.63 -10.43 36.39
CA ALA A 871 2.80 -10.48 34.93
C ALA A 871 2.72 -11.93 34.42
N GLY A 872 1.89 -12.15 33.39
CA GLY A 872 1.61 -13.47 32.85
C GLY A 872 2.88 -14.24 32.45
N ILE A 873 3.10 -15.39 33.09
CA ILE A 873 3.97 -16.43 32.54
C ILE A 873 3.24 -16.99 31.31
N SER A 874 3.91 -17.03 30.17
CA SER A 874 3.41 -17.67 28.95
C SER A 874 2.79 -19.03 29.26
N VAL A 875 1.64 -19.35 28.66
CA VAL A 875 0.92 -20.62 28.78
C VAL A 875 1.69 -21.80 28.12
N LEU A 876 2.94 -21.99 28.51
CA LEU A 876 3.80 -23.13 28.19
C LEU A 876 4.34 -23.67 29.52
N GLY A 877 3.45 -24.28 30.31
CA GLY A 877 3.79 -24.77 31.64
C GLY A 877 2.76 -25.76 32.18
N LEU A 878 2.31 -26.71 31.36
CA LEU A 878 1.83 -27.97 31.89
C LEU A 878 3.07 -28.75 32.33
N ASP A 879 3.56 -28.50 33.55
CA ASP A 879 4.40 -29.48 34.22
C ASP A 879 3.53 -30.72 34.44
N ALA A 880 3.78 -31.74 33.62
CA ALA A 880 3.33 -33.08 33.90
C ALA A 880 3.76 -33.45 35.33
N PRO A 881 2.88 -34.05 36.16
CA PRO A 881 3.27 -34.45 37.49
C PRO A 881 4.47 -35.40 37.40
N GLU A 882 5.55 -35.05 38.10
CA GLU A 882 6.73 -35.87 38.25
C GLU A 882 6.29 -37.29 38.68
N PRO A 883 6.74 -38.37 38.02
CA PRO A 883 6.36 -39.71 38.42
C PRO A 883 6.91 -39.99 39.83
N ALA A 884 6.02 -40.42 40.73
CA ALA A 884 6.33 -40.72 42.12
C ALA A 884 7.59 -41.60 42.26
N PRO A 885 8.47 -41.33 43.26
CA PRO A 885 9.66 -42.12 43.47
C PRO A 885 9.27 -43.58 43.78
N THR A 886 9.82 -44.49 42.98
CA THR A 886 9.69 -45.92 43.18
C THR A 886 10.45 -46.32 44.45
N PHE A 887 9.72 -46.78 45.47
CA PHE A 887 10.29 -47.49 46.59
C PHE A 887 10.89 -48.82 46.10
N VAL A 888 12.22 -48.94 46.13
CA VAL A 888 12.89 -50.24 46.06
C VAL A 888 12.90 -50.82 47.48
N PRO A 889 12.23 -51.95 47.76
CA PRO A 889 12.41 -52.63 49.02
C PRO A 889 13.75 -53.33 49.00
N GLN A 890 14.60 -53.03 50.00
CA GLN A 890 15.78 -53.84 50.27
C GLN A 890 15.36 -55.28 50.61
N ARG A 891 15.82 -56.22 49.78
CA ARG A 891 16.49 -57.45 50.22
C ARG A 891 17.58 -57.83 49.23
#